data_AF-A0A822BJM1-F1
#
_entry.id   AF-A0A822BJM1-F1
#
_cell.length_a   1.000
_cell.length_b   1.000
_cell.length_c   1.000
_cell.angle_alpha   90.00
_cell.angle_beta   90.00
_cell.angle_gamma   90.00
#
_symmetry.space_group_name_H-M   'P 1'
#
loop_
_entity.id
_entity.type
_entity.pdbx_description
1 polymer ?
#
loop_
_entity_poly.entity_id
_entity_poly.type
_entity_poly.pdbx_seq_one_letter_code
_entity_poly.pdbx_strand_id
1 'polypeptide(L)'
;PIIEGNPQLAPPDNFRAVTSHESASIDLSWTSVVGATGYQIQGSSTNNDEAIFTIIATISSTLTTNYIDKSNLINGETYYYKIAATDSRFTGRFSPILQAVPQLAPPDNFKAVTGDESASIDLSWTSVVGATGYEIQRSFTNNEGAIFSIIASISNTLTTNYIDKSNLINGQTYYYKIAGSDSRSIGRFAPIIEGNPQLAPPDNFRAVTSHESASIDLSWTSVVGATGYQIQRSSTNNDGAMFTIIATISNTPMSNYIDKSNLFNGQSYYYKIAAVDGECAGRFAPVVNATAHICPPFHLKVKPIYGSCGVFLRWGLIEGATGYNIKRASTANAIPEEIIKTVSNGHDFPNMDSTIYRPTCSKHDSCDQLNDETHMRVFFHRLPCKYDSQCEHIDDKEHCKTYSHPGFCIEKGYCKDMSELHLLKYRHVPLCNDGLSCSLLIKNDNSHCTTYRHSKNNCEFGLYCINFHNHEHIEDKNHPFNPSCPFTPYMCEFYDKFLENLDKNNSSISLNVETHCSRYSHICPYGRQCTDQLHKQNIKSTIHIIRFECPNKENCQLIDDENHLNSYSHPTICDIRLLCSYKKFDCPDHSNLEHIKQYRHSGHIEHIGVSGYLGLNKNINFVQNQNEMIRNIQTYLRSAKWDQTTITISDELKQWIRALQPTHRCNKLIFESILVHGHIMSRDHMNSLTKSDSVAKAAKHHTKIKRIFDKINNPSVKQTCEEYIKILVEIQFNKIGKTKTVSESLEDELLKSKLKLNRLHRYVTSEDVETIQALTIEIAEGSLQLHSSPTGIGFGFDQSLGTNKHVFGVLGPHTGYYYGDIILVFRHELMYHPDSNFSIQAATTFGQSKNAYKFRPWLTDPGSPETRIEHFHRNKLHCSIPGYEDAAAYELMALTGLPKKSLTNIDLKAIQQRWLNIDSHCVFEAHLPQLIPLDYIDHIYIAKTTFDSLSTYAQKSAKTIFADALCITDHQIDINIKPAGLHQPLDSTRIPYQSFVVKEMCQTIENRTKSLPLIEGTIMTLPAYHFKDHIILPITILQSISQIGLTDSSNNFVYIYWKTFSGDMMLTLTDQIIDTKIEQKDLQCLTCYIAPWPSKNIVKNTTQYTPDYQEDYSYISNHHPDMHDTILHDKDFKSSSNSFHRGSNIDDFIVYNLILDRTTNQVTLAIVGPNCLYSHHKLSYTFNKTELDLSKLEFIQISSGSHTVPIRNLIIRHAPIEQLHPLIDFD
;
A
#
# COMPACT_ATOMS: atom_id res chain seq x y z
N PRO A 1 -93.12 -17.50 -30.06
CA PRO A 1 -91.71 -17.87 -30.21
C PRO A 1 -90.97 -16.79 -31.02
N ILE A 2 -89.94 -16.09 -30.55
CA ILE A 2 -88.94 -16.43 -29.55
C ILE A 2 -88.24 -15.11 -29.18
N ILE A 3 -88.23 -14.83 -27.87
CA ILE A 3 -87.26 -14.06 -27.09
C ILE A 3 -87.08 -12.58 -27.45
N GLU A 4 -87.90 -11.75 -26.78
CA GLU A 4 -87.52 -10.40 -26.35
C GLU A 4 -86.25 -10.50 -25.49
N GLY A 5 -85.09 -10.32 -26.12
CA GLY A 5 -83.88 -9.96 -25.40
C GLY A 5 -84.04 -8.52 -24.94
N ASN A 6 -84.41 -8.34 -23.67
CA ASN A 6 -84.37 -7.05 -22.98
C ASN A 6 -83.03 -6.37 -23.33
N PRO A 7 -82.99 -5.13 -23.87
CA PRO A 7 -81.74 -4.47 -24.20
C PRO A 7 -81.00 -4.16 -22.90
N GLN A 8 -80.26 -5.15 -22.40
CA GLN A 8 -79.51 -5.03 -21.16
C GLN A 8 -78.30 -4.15 -21.46
N LEU A 9 -78.19 -3.04 -20.73
CA LEU A 9 -77.05 -2.13 -20.85
C LEU A 9 -75.74 -2.92 -20.76
N ALA A 10 -74.85 -2.67 -21.74
CA ALA A 10 -73.53 -3.24 -21.76
C ALA A 10 -72.74 -2.78 -20.51
N PRO A 11 -71.82 -3.61 -19.98
CA PRO A 11 -70.92 -3.17 -18.93
C PRO A 11 -70.04 -2.00 -19.44
N PRO A 12 -69.67 -1.04 -18.59
CA PRO A 12 -68.75 0.02 -18.98
C PRO A 12 -67.39 -0.49 -19.46
N ASP A 13 -66.96 -0.06 -20.65
CA ASP A 13 -65.64 -0.37 -21.22
C ASP A 13 -64.54 0.47 -20.58
N ASN A 14 -63.29 -0.01 -20.67
CA ASN A 14 -62.12 0.60 -20.03
C ASN A 14 -62.31 0.87 -18.54
N PHE A 15 -63.02 -0.01 -17.82
CA PHE A 15 -63.05 0.08 -16.38
C PHE A 15 -61.63 -0.10 -15.84
N ARG A 16 -61.18 0.83 -14.99
CA ARG A 16 -59.88 0.79 -14.32
C ARG A 16 -60.11 1.04 -12.84
N ALA A 17 -59.46 0.23 -12.02
CA ALA A 17 -59.32 0.46 -10.60
C ALA A 17 -57.84 0.65 -10.31
N VAL A 18 -57.46 1.85 -9.87
CA VAL A 18 -56.07 2.20 -9.58
C VAL A 18 -55.98 2.88 -8.22
N THR A 19 -54.84 2.74 -7.57
CA THR A 19 -54.55 3.45 -6.33
C THR A 19 -54.71 4.96 -6.54
N SER A 20 -55.50 5.59 -5.67
CA SER A 20 -55.78 7.03 -5.74
C SER A 20 -54.54 7.88 -5.41
N HIS A 21 -54.67 9.18 -5.64
CA HIS A 21 -53.74 10.20 -5.14
C HIS A 21 -53.89 10.44 -3.62
N GLU A 22 -55.04 10.11 -3.03
CA GLU A 22 -55.29 10.25 -1.58
C GLU A 22 -55.11 8.91 -0.85
N SER A 23 -54.66 8.95 0.42
CA SER A 23 -54.53 7.76 1.28
C SER A 23 -55.86 7.03 1.44
N ALA A 24 -55.82 5.70 1.60
CA ALA A 24 -56.99 4.88 1.89
C ALA A 24 -58.13 5.03 0.86
N SER A 25 -57.79 5.27 -0.42
CA SER A 25 -58.76 5.44 -1.48
C SER A 25 -58.34 4.84 -2.82
N ILE A 26 -59.33 4.52 -3.65
CA ILE A 26 -59.16 3.93 -4.99
C ILE A 26 -59.88 4.79 -6.03
N ASP A 27 -59.17 5.15 -7.09
CA ASP A 27 -59.72 5.84 -8.25
C ASP A 27 -60.27 4.82 -9.24
N LEU A 28 -61.58 4.91 -9.48
CA LEU A 28 -62.33 4.12 -10.44
C LEU A 28 -62.65 4.99 -11.65
N SER A 29 -62.36 4.53 -12.86
CA SER A 29 -62.70 5.22 -14.11
C SER A 29 -63.21 4.25 -15.17
N TRP A 30 -64.09 4.72 -16.05
CA TRP A 30 -64.68 3.93 -17.13
C TRP A 30 -65.06 4.82 -18.32
N THR A 31 -65.53 4.21 -19.40
CA THR A 31 -66.07 4.93 -20.56
C THR A 31 -67.59 5.06 -20.43
N SER A 32 -68.15 6.21 -20.82
CA SER A 32 -69.60 6.41 -20.77
C SER A 32 -70.35 5.39 -21.64
N VAL A 33 -71.41 4.78 -21.11
CA VAL A 33 -72.23 3.79 -21.82
C VAL A 33 -73.43 4.47 -22.46
N VAL A 34 -73.60 4.28 -23.77
CA VAL A 34 -74.75 4.80 -24.54
C VAL A 34 -76.05 4.19 -24.00
N GLY A 35 -77.02 5.04 -23.67
CA GLY A 35 -78.35 4.62 -23.17
C GLY A 35 -78.42 4.40 -21.65
N ALA A 36 -77.32 4.50 -20.92
CA ALA A 36 -77.35 4.53 -19.46
C ALA A 36 -77.99 5.84 -18.97
N THR A 37 -78.57 5.85 -17.76
CA THR A 37 -78.91 7.07 -16.99
C THR A 37 -78.00 7.24 -15.76
N GLY A 38 -77.18 6.23 -15.47
CA GLY A 38 -76.29 6.22 -14.33
C GLY A 38 -75.40 4.97 -14.29
N TYR A 39 -74.70 4.80 -13.17
CA TYR A 39 -73.81 3.67 -12.91
C TYR A 39 -73.96 3.17 -11.48
N GLN A 40 -73.79 1.86 -11.27
CA GLN A 40 -73.74 1.21 -9.97
C GLN A 40 -72.39 0.53 -9.81
N ILE A 41 -71.68 0.88 -8.73
CA ILE A 41 -70.35 0.35 -8.41
C ILE A 41 -70.48 -0.55 -7.18
N GLN A 42 -69.88 -1.73 -7.25
CA GLN A 42 -69.80 -2.65 -6.14
C GLN A 42 -68.34 -2.95 -5.76
N GLY A 43 -68.10 -3.09 -4.46
CA GLY A 43 -66.80 -3.41 -3.86
C GLY A 43 -66.86 -4.59 -2.91
N SER A 44 -65.74 -5.31 -2.76
CA SER A 44 -65.54 -6.42 -1.82
C SER A 44 -64.09 -6.46 -1.32
N SER A 45 -63.87 -6.95 -0.09
CA SER A 45 -62.52 -7.22 0.46
C SER A 45 -62.04 -8.66 0.17
N THR A 46 -62.87 -9.51 -0.42
CA THR A 46 -62.54 -10.89 -0.81
C THR A 46 -62.95 -11.17 -2.26
N ASN A 47 -62.32 -12.17 -2.88
CA ASN A 47 -62.57 -12.60 -4.28
C ASN A 47 -62.76 -14.12 -4.41
N ASN A 48 -63.34 -14.75 -3.40
CA ASN A 48 -63.70 -16.17 -3.42
C ASN A 48 -65.19 -16.35 -3.81
N ASP A 49 -65.62 -17.60 -3.97
CA ASP A 49 -67.03 -17.93 -4.31
C ASP A 49 -68.04 -17.45 -3.25
N GLU A 50 -67.57 -17.07 -2.06
CA GLU A 50 -68.35 -16.50 -0.96
C GLU A 50 -68.23 -14.96 -0.86
N ALA A 51 -67.58 -14.29 -1.83
CA ALA A 51 -67.34 -12.85 -1.80
C ALA A 51 -68.65 -12.05 -1.83
N ILE A 52 -68.91 -11.30 -0.76
CA ILE A 52 -70.07 -10.44 -0.63
C ILE A 52 -69.74 -9.06 -1.22
N PHE A 53 -70.13 -8.85 -2.48
CA PHE A 53 -70.05 -7.54 -3.12
C PHE A 53 -71.17 -6.62 -2.63
N THR A 54 -70.78 -5.47 -2.06
CA THR A 54 -71.71 -4.44 -1.58
C THR A 54 -71.72 -3.24 -2.51
N ILE A 55 -72.84 -2.50 -2.57
CA ILE A 55 -72.93 -1.28 -3.38
C ILE A 55 -72.18 -0.16 -2.66
N ILE A 56 -71.12 0.34 -3.28
CA ILE A 56 -70.31 1.45 -2.74
C ILE A 56 -70.71 2.80 -3.33
N ALA A 57 -71.31 2.81 -4.53
CA ALA A 57 -71.82 4.03 -5.16
C ALA A 57 -72.97 3.75 -6.13
N THR A 58 -73.89 4.70 -6.22
CA THR A 58 -74.88 4.79 -7.30
C THR A 58 -74.85 6.21 -7.87
N ILE A 59 -74.42 6.34 -9.12
CA ILE A 59 -74.18 7.61 -9.79
C ILE A 59 -75.34 7.86 -10.73
N SER A 60 -76.14 8.90 -10.48
CA SER A 60 -77.29 9.26 -11.31
C SER A 60 -76.93 10.30 -12.37
N SER A 61 -75.86 10.04 -13.12
CA SER A 61 -75.32 10.92 -14.17
C SER A 61 -74.58 10.08 -15.21
N THR A 62 -74.85 10.34 -16.48
CA THR A 62 -74.18 9.67 -17.62
C THR A 62 -72.83 10.30 -17.96
N LEU A 63 -72.65 11.56 -17.59
CA LEU A 63 -71.45 12.37 -17.85
C LEU A 63 -70.33 12.10 -16.84
N THR A 64 -70.67 11.49 -15.70
CA THR A 64 -69.70 11.13 -14.66
C THR A 64 -69.12 9.76 -14.98
N THR A 65 -67.84 9.74 -15.37
CA THR A 65 -67.11 8.53 -15.79
C THR A 65 -65.98 8.16 -14.84
N ASN A 66 -66.02 8.70 -13.63
CA ASN A 66 -65.05 8.44 -12.57
C ASN A 66 -65.72 8.44 -11.19
N TYR A 67 -65.10 7.75 -10.23
CA TYR A 67 -65.51 7.71 -8.84
C TYR A 67 -64.31 7.43 -7.95
N ILE A 68 -64.24 8.06 -6.77
CA ILE A 68 -63.20 7.80 -5.78
C ILE A 68 -63.84 7.04 -4.62
N ASP A 69 -63.43 5.80 -4.41
CA ASP A 69 -63.87 5.02 -3.25
C ASP A 69 -63.07 5.42 -2.01
N LYS A 70 -63.77 6.00 -1.02
CA LYS A 70 -63.24 6.41 0.29
C LYS A 70 -63.89 5.65 1.45
N SER A 71 -64.39 4.43 1.21
CA SER A 71 -65.15 3.63 2.18
C SER A 71 -64.31 3.02 3.33
N ASN A 72 -63.50 3.85 4.01
CA ASN A 72 -62.57 3.45 5.08
C ASN A 72 -61.69 2.27 4.68
N LEU A 73 -61.15 2.30 3.45
CA LEU A 73 -60.25 1.27 2.96
C LEU A 73 -58.98 1.24 3.82
N ILE A 74 -58.40 0.06 3.95
CA ILE A 74 -57.16 -0.12 4.71
C ILE A 74 -55.99 -0.22 3.73
N ASN A 75 -54.97 0.61 3.90
CA ASN A 75 -53.79 0.59 3.03
C ASN A 75 -53.10 -0.78 3.08
N GLY A 76 -52.65 -1.24 1.91
CA GLY A 76 -52.02 -2.54 1.75
C GLY A 76 -52.98 -3.73 1.61
N GLU A 77 -54.27 -3.57 1.89
CA GLU A 77 -55.27 -4.62 1.67
C GLU A 77 -55.76 -4.64 0.22
N THR A 78 -56.01 -5.82 -0.34
CA THR A 78 -56.53 -5.94 -1.71
C THR A 78 -58.04 -5.86 -1.74
N TYR A 79 -58.58 -4.93 -2.54
CA TYR A 79 -60.02 -4.76 -2.76
C TYR A 79 -60.40 -5.06 -4.20
N TYR A 80 -61.63 -5.53 -4.38
CA TYR A 80 -62.14 -6.01 -5.64
C TYR A 80 -63.37 -5.20 -6.06
N TYR A 81 -63.37 -4.73 -7.31
CA TYR A 81 -64.37 -3.81 -7.84
C TYR A 81 -65.02 -4.33 -9.11
N LYS A 82 -66.31 -4.04 -9.26
CA LYS A 82 -67.05 -4.22 -10.51
C LYS A 82 -68.09 -3.13 -10.68
N ILE A 83 -68.38 -2.77 -11.92
CA ILE A 83 -69.30 -1.69 -12.26
C ILE A 83 -70.34 -2.15 -13.29
N ALA A 84 -71.57 -1.65 -13.17
CA ALA A 84 -72.64 -1.84 -14.15
C ALA A 84 -73.28 -0.49 -14.50
N ALA A 85 -73.68 -0.31 -15.76
CA ALA A 85 -74.53 0.81 -16.16
C ALA A 85 -75.97 0.60 -15.68
N THR A 86 -76.68 1.67 -15.32
CA THR A 86 -78.07 1.64 -14.86
C THR A 86 -78.96 2.50 -15.75
N ASP A 87 -80.23 2.10 -15.91
CA ASP A 87 -81.30 2.97 -16.43
C ASP A 87 -82.34 3.26 -15.33
N SER A 88 -83.43 3.97 -15.67
CA SER A 88 -84.55 4.25 -14.75
C SER A 88 -85.29 3.02 -14.19
N ARG A 89 -85.02 1.81 -14.70
CA ARG A 89 -85.80 0.58 -14.42
C ARG A 89 -84.95 -0.61 -13.96
N PHE A 90 -83.69 -0.74 -14.36
CA PHE A 90 -82.83 -1.88 -14.01
C PHE A 90 -81.31 -1.60 -14.07
N THR A 91 -80.51 -2.44 -13.39
CA THR A 91 -79.04 -2.49 -13.49
C THR A 91 -78.62 -3.47 -14.60
N GLY A 92 -77.69 -3.05 -15.47
CA GLY A 92 -77.10 -3.87 -16.54
C GLY A 92 -76.15 -4.97 -16.05
N ARG A 93 -75.36 -5.54 -16.97
CA ARG A 93 -74.33 -6.53 -16.60
C ARG A 93 -73.15 -5.83 -15.94
N PHE A 94 -72.56 -6.48 -14.92
CA PHE A 94 -71.32 -6.01 -14.31
C PHE A 94 -70.11 -6.30 -15.19
N SER A 95 -69.11 -5.42 -15.11
CA SER A 95 -67.77 -5.62 -15.65
C SER A 95 -67.09 -6.86 -15.04
N PRO A 96 -66.00 -7.36 -15.66
CA PRO A 96 -65.05 -8.21 -14.95
C PRO A 96 -64.60 -7.56 -13.64
N ILE A 97 -64.24 -8.41 -12.67
CA ILE A 97 -63.72 -7.97 -11.39
C ILE A 97 -62.29 -7.46 -11.59
N LEU A 98 -62.00 -6.26 -11.11
CA LEU A 98 -60.66 -5.70 -11.03
C LEU A 98 -60.23 -5.63 -9.58
N GLN A 99 -58.93 -5.79 -9.33
CA GLN A 99 -58.36 -5.61 -8.01
C GLN A 99 -57.57 -4.31 -7.95
N ALA A 100 -57.59 -3.66 -6.79
CA ALA A 100 -56.75 -2.51 -6.49
C ALA A 100 -56.34 -2.54 -5.01
N VAL A 101 -55.17 -1.98 -4.73
CA VAL A 101 -54.61 -1.89 -3.38
C VAL A 101 -54.49 -0.40 -3.05
N PRO A 102 -55.25 0.13 -2.07
CA PRO A 102 -55.05 1.48 -1.59
C PRO A 102 -53.69 1.56 -0.89
N GLN A 103 -53.02 2.68 -1.06
CA GLN A 103 -51.73 2.95 -0.43
C GLN A 103 -51.78 4.33 0.22
N LEU A 104 -50.84 4.58 1.13
CA LEU A 104 -50.61 5.93 1.64
C LEU A 104 -50.21 6.85 0.47
N ALA A 105 -50.81 8.04 0.47
CA ALA A 105 -50.43 9.11 -0.44
C ALA A 105 -48.94 9.47 -0.25
N PRO A 106 -48.25 9.91 -1.31
CA PRO A 106 -46.89 10.42 -1.16
C PRO A 106 -46.88 11.69 -0.29
N PRO A 107 -45.85 11.92 0.54
CA PRO A 107 -45.71 13.17 1.27
C PRO A 107 -45.60 14.38 0.34
N ASP A 108 -46.47 15.38 0.53
CA ASP A 108 -46.47 16.62 -0.24
C ASP A 108 -45.42 17.63 0.27
N ASN A 109 -45.06 18.60 -0.57
CA ASN A 109 -44.05 19.63 -0.26
C ASN A 109 -42.71 19.06 0.20
N PHE A 110 -42.32 17.88 -0.31
CA PHE A 110 -41.03 17.30 0.01
C PHE A 110 -39.89 18.20 -0.52
N LYS A 111 -39.05 18.68 0.40
CA LYS A 111 -37.95 19.59 0.12
C LYS A 111 -36.69 19.09 0.80
N ALA A 112 -35.57 19.30 0.11
CA ALA A 112 -34.22 19.06 0.57
C ALA A 112 -33.51 20.39 0.43
N VAL A 113 -33.12 20.96 1.55
CA VAL A 113 -32.34 22.19 1.56
C VAL A 113 -31.04 21.91 2.28
N THR A 114 -29.99 22.61 1.87
CA THR A 114 -28.71 22.58 2.59
C THR A 114 -28.98 22.90 4.06
N GLY A 115 -28.60 21.98 4.95
CA GLY A 115 -28.84 22.15 6.38
C GLY A 115 -27.96 23.24 6.98
N ASP A 116 -28.29 23.63 8.21
CA ASP A 116 -27.57 24.73 8.88
C ASP A 116 -26.15 24.33 9.32
N GLU A 117 -25.91 23.05 9.55
CA GLU A 117 -24.60 22.50 9.92
C GLU A 117 -23.83 21.99 8.70
N SER A 118 -22.50 21.92 8.79
CA SER A 118 -21.67 21.30 7.75
C SER A 118 -22.08 19.85 7.52
N ALA A 119 -22.03 19.39 6.27
CA ALA A 119 -22.38 18.02 5.89
C ALA A 119 -23.80 17.62 6.35
N SER A 120 -24.76 18.54 6.22
CA SER A 120 -26.16 18.26 6.54
C SER A 120 -27.14 18.69 5.45
N ILE A 121 -28.24 17.95 5.34
CA ILE A 121 -29.40 18.28 4.50
C ILE A 121 -30.65 18.24 5.36
N ASP A 122 -31.40 19.34 5.37
CA ASP A 122 -32.70 19.42 6.02
C ASP A 122 -33.79 18.99 5.04
N LEU A 123 -34.40 17.85 5.36
CA LEU A 123 -35.54 17.32 4.67
C LEU A 123 -36.82 17.76 5.38
N SER A 124 -37.79 18.26 4.63
CA SER A 124 -39.11 18.65 5.16
C SER A 124 -40.23 18.22 4.22
N TRP A 125 -41.38 17.87 4.78
CA TRP A 125 -42.56 17.44 4.04
C TRP A 125 -43.84 17.77 4.82
N THR A 126 -44.99 17.52 4.21
CA THR A 126 -46.31 17.66 4.85
C THR A 126 -46.75 16.31 5.40
N SER A 127 -47.36 16.29 6.59
CA SER A 127 -47.82 15.04 7.22
C SER A 127 -48.84 14.30 6.34
N VAL A 128 -48.65 13.00 6.13
CA VAL A 128 -49.56 12.14 5.37
C VAL A 128 -50.65 11.57 6.28
N VAL A 129 -51.91 11.81 5.94
CA VAL A 129 -53.06 11.25 6.68
C VAL A 129 -53.03 9.72 6.63
N GLY A 130 -53.11 9.08 7.79
CA GLY A 130 -53.10 7.63 7.95
C GLY A 130 -51.73 6.98 8.08
N ALA A 131 -50.63 7.71 7.85
CA ALA A 131 -49.29 7.20 8.06
C ALA A 131 -48.98 7.07 9.57
N THR A 132 -48.35 5.96 9.99
CA THR A 132 -47.79 5.81 11.36
C THR A 132 -46.31 6.21 11.43
N GLY A 133 -45.69 6.47 10.28
CA GLY A 133 -44.29 6.78 10.15
C GLY A 133 -43.89 7.22 8.73
N TYR A 134 -42.59 7.36 8.49
CA TYR A 134 -42.03 7.69 7.19
C TYR A 134 -40.77 6.88 6.90
N GLU A 135 -40.54 6.57 5.63
CA GLU A 135 -39.28 6.00 5.16
C GLU A 135 -38.61 6.97 4.19
N ILE A 136 -37.35 7.31 4.49
CA ILE A 136 -36.52 8.21 3.69
C ILE A 136 -35.40 7.42 3.07
N GLN A 137 -35.24 7.56 1.75
CA GLN A 137 -34.17 6.92 0.99
C GLN A 137 -33.31 7.95 0.27
N ARG A 138 -32.02 7.62 0.10
CA ARG A 138 -31.01 8.46 -0.55
C ARG A 138 -30.25 7.70 -1.63
N SER A 139 -29.88 8.38 -2.71
CA SER A 139 -28.99 7.89 -3.77
C SER A 139 -27.94 8.94 -4.15
N PHE A 140 -26.86 8.49 -4.78
CA PHE A 140 -25.83 9.35 -5.38
C PHE A 140 -26.14 9.72 -6.84
N THR A 141 -27.15 9.08 -7.46
CA THR A 141 -27.53 9.31 -8.87
C THR A 141 -29.04 9.37 -9.03
N ASN A 142 -29.54 9.98 -10.11
CA ASN A 142 -30.97 10.09 -10.42
C ASN A 142 -31.36 9.43 -11.76
N ASN A 143 -30.50 8.55 -12.31
CA ASN A 143 -30.71 7.88 -13.59
C ASN A 143 -31.69 6.68 -13.45
N GLU A 144 -32.23 6.19 -14.57
CA GLU A 144 -32.98 4.93 -14.59
C GLU A 144 -32.12 3.78 -14.05
N GLY A 145 -32.60 3.11 -12.99
CA GLY A 145 -31.85 2.07 -12.28
C GLY A 145 -31.05 2.54 -11.06
N ALA A 146 -31.13 3.82 -10.68
CA ALA A 146 -30.48 4.34 -9.47
C ALA A 146 -30.88 3.54 -8.22
N ILE A 147 -29.86 3.09 -7.48
CA ILE A 147 -30.04 2.36 -6.22
C ILE A 147 -30.24 3.38 -5.10
N PHE A 148 -31.38 3.31 -4.42
CA PHE A 148 -31.72 4.13 -3.26
C PHE A 148 -31.58 3.30 -1.99
N SER A 149 -30.79 3.78 -1.04
CA SER A 149 -30.61 3.16 0.27
C SER A 149 -31.49 3.84 1.31
N ILE A 150 -32.07 3.07 2.23
CA ILE A 150 -32.84 3.61 3.34
C ILE A 150 -31.88 4.30 4.32
N ILE A 151 -32.13 5.58 4.60
CA ILE A 151 -31.34 6.37 5.56
C ILE A 151 -32.09 6.64 6.86
N ALA A 152 -33.42 6.57 6.84
CA ALA A 152 -34.25 6.70 8.03
C ALA A 152 -35.59 5.99 7.89
N SER A 153 -36.00 5.35 8.98
CA SER A 153 -37.36 4.86 9.21
C SER A 153 -37.91 5.51 10.48
N ILE A 154 -38.81 6.47 10.32
CA ILE A 154 -39.35 7.32 11.38
C ILE A 154 -40.66 6.71 11.86
N SER A 155 -40.72 6.23 13.11
CA SER A 155 -41.93 5.65 13.70
C SER A 155 -42.74 6.67 14.51
N ASN A 156 -42.98 7.85 13.94
CA ASN A 156 -43.77 8.92 14.58
C ASN A 156 -44.55 9.73 13.52
N THR A 157 -45.85 9.87 13.71
CA THR A 157 -46.78 10.52 12.78
C THR A 157 -46.67 12.03 12.73
N LEU A 158 -46.16 12.65 13.79
CA LEU A 158 -46.05 14.10 13.93
C LEU A 158 -44.72 14.65 13.39
N THR A 159 -43.78 13.77 13.05
CA THR A 159 -42.48 14.18 12.50
C THR A 159 -42.63 14.52 11.02
N THR A 160 -42.43 15.80 10.68
CA THR A 160 -42.54 16.33 9.31
C THR A 160 -41.21 16.89 8.78
N ASN A 161 -40.13 16.60 9.49
CA ASN A 161 -38.78 16.99 9.13
C ASN A 161 -37.77 15.91 9.53
N TYR A 162 -36.64 15.89 8.84
CA TYR A 162 -35.51 15.04 9.15
C TYR A 162 -34.23 15.71 8.71
N ILE A 163 -33.22 15.69 9.57
CA ILE A 163 -31.89 16.22 9.23
C ILE A 163 -31.02 15.02 8.88
N ASP A 164 -30.66 14.90 7.60
CA ASP A 164 -29.69 13.92 7.17
C ASP A 164 -28.28 14.43 7.52
N LYS A 165 -27.61 13.72 8.44
CA LYS A 165 -26.20 13.91 8.81
C LYS A 165 -25.36 12.65 8.56
N SER A 166 -25.89 11.71 7.76
CA SER A 166 -25.30 10.37 7.60
C SER A 166 -24.14 10.37 6.60
N ASN A 167 -22.97 10.83 7.08
CA ASN A 167 -21.70 10.89 6.36
C ASN A 167 -21.81 11.59 4.99
N LEU A 168 -22.50 12.72 4.96
CA LEU A 168 -22.62 13.54 3.76
C LEU A 168 -21.29 14.23 3.44
N ILE A 169 -20.97 14.36 2.16
CA ILE A 169 -19.77 15.05 1.68
C ILE A 169 -20.20 16.41 1.14
N ASN A 170 -19.60 17.50 1.63
CA ASN A 170 -19.94 18.85 1.17
C ASN A 170 -19.62 19.02 -0.32
N GLY A 171 -20.54 19.63 -1.07
CA GLY A 171 -20.44 19.83 -2.52
C GLY A 171 -20.95 18.64 -3.35
N GLN A 172 -21.09 17.44 -2.78
CA GLN A 172 -21.65 16.28 -3.47
C GLN A 172 -23.17 16.36 -3.52
N THR A 173 -23.76 16.27 -4.71
CA THR A 173 -25.23 16.26 -4.83
C THR A 173 -25.79 14.88 -4.50
N TYR A 174 -26.83 14.84 -3.67
CA TYR A 174 -27.56 13.64 -3.26
C TYR A 174 -29.02 13.74 -3.69
N TYR A 175 -29.63 12.59 -3.97
CA TYR A 175 -31.02 12.50 -4.39
C TYR A 175 -31.84 11.79 -3.34
N TYR A 176 -32.98 12.36 -2.96
CA TYR A 176 -33.83 11.89 -1.88
C TYR A 176 -35.22 11.55 -2.41
N LYS A 177 -35.82 10.52 -1.82
CA LYS A 177 -37.25 10.24 -1.94
C LYS A 177 -37.79 9.79 -0.58
N ILE A 178 -39.07 10.08 -0.34
CA ILE A 178 -39.74 9.79 0.92
C ILE A 178 -41.11 9.15 0.65
N ALA A 179 -41.50 8.20 1.48
CA ALA A 179 -42.85 7.64 1.51
C ALA A 179 -43.38 7.62 2.94
N GLY A 180 -44.69 7.82 3.12
CA GLY A 180 -45.34 7.50 4.39
C GLY A 180 -45.34 5.98 4.62
N SER A 181 -45.23 5.54 5.86
CA SER A 181 -45.30 4.12 6.23
C SER A 181 -46.36 3.88 7.29
N ASP A 182 -46.94 2.68 7.30
CA ASP A 182 -47.76 2.17 8.39
C ASP A 182 -47.27 0.78 8.85
N SER A 183 -47.97 0.17 9.81
CA SER A 183 -47.59 -1.16 10.33
C SER A 183 -47.70 -2.30 9.31
N ARG A 184 -48.26 -2.05 8.12
CA ARG A 184 -48.52 -3.07 7.10
C ARG A 184 -47.76 -2.83 5.81
N SER A 185 -47.47 -1.57 5.46
CA SER A 185 -46.91 -1.23 4.15
C SER A 185 -46.17 0.12 4.12
N ILE A 186 -45.35 0.28 3.08
CA ILE A 186 -44.79 1.57 2.67
C ILE A 186 -45.67 2.12 1.54
N GLY A 187 -45.99 3.40 1.65
CA GLY A 187 -46.79 4.15 0.69
C GLY A 187 -46.05 4.49 -0.60
N ARG A 188 -46.68 5.34 -1.40
CA ARG A 188 -46.08 5.87 -2.62
C ARG A 188 -44.95 6.85 -2.27
N PHE A 189 -43.86 6.81 -3.04
CA PHE A 189 -42.77 7.78 -2.90
C PHE A 189 -43.18 9.13 -3.52
N ALA A 190 -42.81 10.22 -2.84
CA ALA A 190 -42.79 11.56 -3.40
C ALA A 190 -41.78 11.66 -4.56
N PRO A 191 -41.91 12.67 -5.45
CA PRO A 191 -40.91 12.94 -6.48
C PRO A 191 -39.50 13.03 -5.91
N ILE A 192 -38.52 12.56 -6.67
CA ILE A 192 -37.11 12.64 -6.28
C ILE A 192 -36.70 14.11 -6.26
N ILE A 193 -36.04 14.52 -5.19
CA ILE A 193 -35.47 15.86 -5.04
C ILE A 193 -33.97 15.76 -4.81
N GLU A 194 -33.23 16.79 -5.20
CA GLU A 194 -31.80 16.88 -4.93
C GLU A 194 -31.50 17.74 -3.70
N GLY A 195 -30.46 17.37 -2.97
CA GLY A 195 -29.88 18.13 -1.87
C GLY A 195 -28.37 18.17 -2.03
N ASN A 196 -27.78 19.36 -1.93
CA ASN A 196 -26.34 19.56 -1.92
C ASN A 196 -25.89 20.11 -0.55
N PRO A 197 -25.29 19.29 0.33
CA PRO A 197 -24.75 19.74 1.60
C PRO A 197 -23.56 20.66 1.33
N GLN A 198 -23.45 21.73 2.10
CA GLN A 198 -22.32 22.66 2.00
C GLN A 198 -21.75 22.88 3.40
N LEU A 199 -20.51 23.38 3.45
CA LEU A 199 -19.96 23.83 4.72
C LEU A 199 -20.83 24.94 5.30
N ALA A 200 -21.04 24.87 6.62
CA ALA A 200 -21.72 25.91 7.35
C ALA A 200 -20.94 27.23 7.24
N PRO A 201 -21.63 28.39 7.22
CA PRO A 201 -20.94 29.66 7.31
C PRO A 201 -20.19 29.76 8.65
N PRO A 202 -19.02 30.41 8.69
CA PRO A 202 -18.32 30.64 9.95
C PRO A 202 -19.16 31.47 10.93
N ASP A 203 -19.47 30.87 12.08
CA ASP A 203 -20.22 31.54 13.14
C ASP A 203 -19.39 32.61 13.84
N ASN A 204 -20.07 33.54 14.52
CA ASN A 204 -19.44 34.65 15.23
C ASN A 204 -18.43 35.44 14.38
N PHE A 205 -18.61 35.46 13.06
CA PHE A 205 -17.75 36.26 12.20
C PHE A 205 -17.88 37.71 12.59
N ARG A 206 -16.75 38.32 12.94
CA ARG A 206 -16.65 39.69 13.43
C ARG A 206 -15.43 40.32 12.78
N ALA A 207 -15.64 41.49 12.23
CA ALA A 207 -14.56 42.41 11.92
C ALA A 207 -14.52 43.43 13.05
N VAL A 208 -13.36 43.56 13.69
CA VAL A 208 -13.11 44.62 14.65
C VAL A 208 -11.91 45.42 14.18
N THR A 209 -11.93 46.71 14.45
CA THR A 209 -10.73 47.53 14.26
C THR A 209 -9.60 46.90 15.08
N SER A 210 -8.49 46.62 14.42
CA SER A 210 -7.32 46.02 15.05
C SER A 210 -6.71 46.96 16.08
N HIS A 211 -5.87 46.41 16.96
CA HIS A 211 -5.03 47.19 17.87
C HIS A 211 -3.83 47.84 17.15
N GLU A 212 -3.60 47.47 15.90
CA GLU A 212 -2.61 48.05 15.00
C GLU A 212 -3.31 49.00 14.01
N SER A 213 -2.59 50.03 13.57
CA SER A 213 -3.15 50.99 12.61
C SER A 213 -3.19 50.38 11.21
N ALA A 214 -4.14 50.85 10.38
CA ALA A 214 -4.36 50.36 9.02
C ALA A 214 -4.56 48.83 8.91
N SER A 215 -5.08 48.20 9.97
CA SER A 215 -5.43 46.79 9.98
C SER A 215 -6.82 46.54 10.59
N ILE A 216 -7.42 45.42 10.18
CA ILE A 216 -8.71 44.97 10.69
C ILE A 216 -8.55 43.50 11.12
N ASP A 217 -8.87 43.23 12.37
CA ASP A 217 -8.85 41.88 12.92
C ASP A 217 -10.19 41.22 12.63
N LEU A 218 -10.14 40.18 11.81
CA LEU A 218 -11.26 39.31 11.53
C LEU A 218 -11.16 38.10 12.45
N SER A 219 -12.27 37.74 13.07
CA SER A 219 -12.36 36.54 13.90
C SER A 219 -13.68 35.85 13.66
N TRP A 220 -13.69 34.53 13.77
CA TRP A 220 -14.86 33.67 13.61
C TRP A 220 -14.69 32.43 14.47
N THR A 221 -15.74 31.64 14.61
CA THR A 221 -15.66 30.30 15.17
C THR A 221 -15.29 29.31 14.06
N SER A 222 -14.34 28.42 14.35
CA SER A 222 -13.90 27.44 13.36
C SER A 222 -15.05 26.49 12.97
N VAL A 223 -15.26 26.32 11.67
CA VAL A 223 -16.26 25.41 11.09
C VAL A 223 -15.70 24.00 11.02
N VAL A 224 -16.41 23.04 11.60
CA VAL A 224 -16.06 21.61 11.55
C VAL A 224 -16.15 21.13 10.09
N GLY A 225 -15.11 20.42 9.65
CA GLY A 225 -14.98 19.91 8.28
C GLY A 225 -14.40 20.92 7.27
N ALA A 226 -14.11 22.16 7.66
CA ALA A 226 -13.43 23.11 6.78
C ALA A 226 -11.93 22.79 6.70
N THR A 227 -11.35 22.82 5.50
CA THR A 227 -9.90 22.75 5.27
C THR A 227 -9.26 24.15 5.17
N GLY A 228 -10.10 25.18 5.04
CA GLY A 228 -9.68 26.57 5.10
C GLY A 228 -10.82 27.59 5.16
N TYR A 229 -10.48 28.86 4.99
CA TYR A 229 -11.46 29.94 4.84
C TYR A 229 -11.09 30.86 3.68
N GLN A 230 -12.09 31.23 2.88
CA GLN A 230 -11.97 32.27 1.87
C GLN A 230 -12.55 33.57 2.43
N ILE A 231 -11.71 34.60 2.49
CA ILE A 231 -12.08 35.93 2.96
C ILE A 231 -12.12 36.87 1.78
N GLN A 232 -13.26 37.54 1.65
CA GLN A 232 -13.49 38.54 0.62
C GLN A 232 -13.75 39.90 1.25
N ARG A 233 -13.30 40.95 0.57
CA ARG A 233 -13.43 42.34 1.01
C ARG A 233 -14.01 43.22 -0.08
N SER A 234 -14.80 44.21 0.32
CA SER A 234 -15.23 45.34 -0.52
C SER A 234 -15.07 46.67 0.23
N SER A 235 -14.85 47.75 -0.51
CA SER A 235 -14.78 49.13 0.01
C SER A 235 -16.14 49.86 -0.05
N THR A 236 -17.18 49.21 -0.58
CA THR A 236 -18.53 49.77 -0.74
C THR A 236 -19.58 48.80 -0.22
N ASN A 237 -20.71 49.31 0.28
CA ASN A 237 -21.81 48.50 0.83
C ASN A 237 -23.16 48.89 0.24
N ASN A 238 -23.32 48.61 -1.04
CA ASN A 238 -24.53 48.76 -1.81
C ASN A 238 -24.88 47.44 -2.51
N ASP A 239 -26.15 47.26 -2.87
CA ASP A 239 -26.58 46.09 -3.65
C ASP A 239 -25.84 46.09 -5.00
N GLY A 240 -24.97 45.10 -5.19
CA GLY A 240 -24.04 45.02 -6.33
C GLY A 240 -22.58 45.34 -6.01
N ALA A 241 -22.22 45.58 -4.74
CA ALA A 241 -20.84 45.75 -4.32
C ALA A 241 -19.97 44.55 -4.74
N MET A 242 -18.88 44.82 -5.45
CA MET A 242 -17.93 43.81 -5.90
C MET A 242 -17.02 43.44 -4.73
N PHE A 243 -17.09 42.18 -4.30
CA PHE A 243 -16.19 41.61 -3.30
C PHE A 243 -15.02 40.92 -3.99
N THR A 244 -13.80 41.22 -3.53
CA THR A 244 -12.58 40.59 -4.03
C THR A 244 -11.99 39.67 -2.98
N ILE A 245 -11.50 38.49 -3.38
CA ILE A 245 -10.79 37.57 -2.49
C ILE A 245 -9.47 38.21 -2.06
N ILE A 246 -9.29 38.40 -0.75
CA ILE A 246 -8.07 38.97 -0.18
C ILE A 246 -7.19 37.92 0.49
N ALA A 247 -7.78 36.80 0.91
CA ALA A 247 -7.05 35.69 1.47
C ALA A 247 -7.83 34.39 1.29
N THR A 248 -7.10 33.32 0.99
CA THR A 248 -7.56 31.93 1.14
C THR A 248 -6.63 31.28 2.16
N ILE A 249 -7.16 31.02 3.35
CA ILE A 249 -6.39 30.54 4.49
C ILE A 249 -6.53 29.03 4.52
N SER A 250 -5.49 28.32 4.14
CA SER A 250 -5.48 26.85 4.11
C SER A 250 -4.81 26.34 5.38
N ASN A 251 -5.55 26.19 6.50
CA ASN A 251 -5.08 25.68 7.81
C ASN A 251 -6.17 25.77 8.90
N THR A 252 -6.88 24.68 9.21
CA THR A 252 -7.76 24.63 10.39
C THR A 252 -7.03 24.04 11.62
N PRO A 253 -7.30 24.53 12.86
CA PRO A 253 -8.35 25.47 13.25
C PRO A 253 -7.80 26.90 13.41
N MET A 254 -7.53 27.60 12.31
CA MET A 254 -7.33 29.06 12.36
C MET A 254 -8.71 29.74 12.39
N SER A 255 -8.94 30.58 13.40
CA SER A 255 -10.22 31.24 13.70
C SER A 255 -10.13 32.76 13.66
N ASN A 256 -9.00 33.29 13.19
CA ASN A 256 -8.76 34.70 13.02
C ASN A 256 -7.89 34.98 11.79
N TYR A 257 -7.96 36.22 11.33
CA TYR A 257 -7.12 36.75 10.26
C TYR A 257 -6.99 38.25 10.43
N ILE A 258 -5.78 38.76 10.27
CA ILE A 258 -5.54 40.20 10.32
C ILE A 258 -5.37 40.68 8.88
N ASP A 259 -6.34 41.46 8.41
CA ASP A 259 -6.21 42.12 7.12
C ASP A 259 -5.29 43.34 7.27
N LYS A 260 -4.10 43.26 6.66
CA LYS A 260 -3.12 44.36 6.56
C LYS A 260 -2.96 44.88 5.13
N SER A 261 -3.81 44.43 4.21
CA SER A 261 -3.59 44.61 2.77
C SER A 261 -4.15 45.93 2.24
N ASN A 262 -3.33 46.99 2.26
CA ASN A 262 -3.63 48.30 1.67
C ASN A 262 -4.94 48.95 2.20
N LEU A 263 -5.17 48.89 3.52
CA LEU A 263 -6.30 49.56 4.16
C LEU A 263 -5.97 51.03 4.44
N PHE A 264 -6.95 51.91 4.25
CA PHE A 264 -6.83 53.34 4.54
C PHE A 264 -7.52 53.69 5.86
N ASN A 265 -6.81 54.40 6.73
CA ASN A 265 -7.34 54.84 8.03
C ASN A 265 -8.52 55.81 7.84
N GLY A 266 -9.61 55.57 8.57
CA GLY A 266 -10.88 56.30 8.50
C GLY A 266 -11.87 55.73 7.47
N GLN A 267 -11.48 54.75 6.66
CA GLN A 267 -12.35 54.09 5.69
C GLN A 267 -12.97 52.81 6.27
N SER A 268 -14.29 52.63 6.07
CA SER A 268 -14.99 51.39 6.39
C SER A 268 -14.82 50.36 5.28
N TYR A 269 -14.55 49.11 5.67
CA TYR A 269 -14.44 47.97 4.79
C TYR A 269 -15.43 46.89 5.21
N TYR A 270 -15.94 46.16 4.21
CA TYR A 270 -16.98 45.16 4.36
C TYR A 270 -16.40 43.79 4.01
N TYR A 271 -16.63 42.81 4.86
CA TYR A 271 -16.02 41.49 4.76
C TYR A 271 -17.09 40.41 4.70
N LYS A 272 -16.83 39.40 3.87
CA LYS A 272 -17.53 38.11 3.90
C LYS A 272 -16.50 37.01 4.04
N ILE A 273 -16.88 35.97 4.74
CA ILE A 273 -16.06 34.77 4.90
C ILE A 273 -16.90 33.53 4.59
N ALA A 274 -16.32 32.61 3.85
CA ALA A 274 -16.86 31.27 3.69
C ALA A 274 -15.82 30.26 4.16
N ALA A 275 -16.26 29.22 4.86
CA ALA A 275 -15.43 28.04 5.04
C ALA A 275 -15.25 27.37 3.68
N VAL A 276 -14.06 26.84 3.41
CA VAL A 276 -13.78 26.10 2.16
C VAL A 276 -13.34 24.67 2.46
N ASP A 277 -13.72 23.77 1.56
CA ASP A 277 -13.21 22.41 1.50
C ASP A 277 -12.51 22.20 0.15
N GLY A 278 -11.17 22.30 0.14
CA GLY A 278 -10.40 22.34 -1.11
C GLY A 278 -10.74 23.60 -1.92
N GLU A 279 -11.24 23.43 -3.15
CA GLU A 279 -11.69 24.52 -4.03
C GLU A 279 -13.19 24.87 -3.87
N CYS A 280 -13.95 24.07 -3.12
CA CYS A 280 -15.38 24.27 -2.93
C CYS A 280 -15.65 25.27 -1.80
N ALA A 281 -16.21 26.44 -2.15
CA ALA A 281 -16.61 27.43 -1.16
C ALA A 281 -17.98 27.08 -0.54
N GLY A 282 -18.02 27.07 0.79
CA GLY A 282 -19.25 26.94 1.58
C GLY A 282 -20.09 28.21 1.57
N ARG A 283 -21.13 28.23 2.40
CA ARG A 283 -22.01 29.40 2.54
C ARG A 283 -21.23 30.55 3.18
N PHE A 284 -21.45 31.78 2.69
CA PHE A 284 -20.85 32.96 3.29
C PHE A 284 -21.57 33.36 4.58
N ALA A 285 -20.80 33.69 5.61
CA ALA A 285 -21.32 34.37 6.79
C ALA A 285 -21.91 35.75 6.43
N PRO A 286 -22.83 36.29 7.26
CA PRO A 286 -23.34 37.65 7.08
C PRO A 286 -22.19 38.67 6.96
N VAL A 287 -22.41 39.71 6.13
CA VAL A 287 -21.42 40.77 5.95
C VAL A 287 -21.20 41.48 7.27
N VAL A 288 -19.94 41.58 7.66
CA VAL A 288 -19.51 42.44 8.77
C VAL A 288 -18.69 43.58 8.24
N ASN A 289 -18.67 44.68 8.98
CA ASN A 289 -17.85 45.83 8.65
C ASN A 289 -17.00 46.26 9.83
N ALA A 290 -15.86 46.83 9.51
CA ALA A 290 -15.03 47.54 10.46
C ALA A 290 -14.39 48.73 9.76
N THR A 291 -14.12 49.78 10.53
CA THR A 291 -13.40 50.96 10.05
C THR A 291 -11.96 50.84 10.53
N ALA A 292 -11.00 50.90 9.62
CA ALA A 292 -9.60 50.94 10.00
C ALA A 292 -9.34 52.29 10.69
N HIS A 293 -8.70 52.30 11.85
CA HIS A 293 -8.41 53.54 12.59
C HIS A 293 -6.93 53.68 12.89
N ILE A 294 -6.54 54.89 13.27
CA ILE A 294 -5.26 55.13 13.93
C ILE A 294 -5.45 54.88 15.43
N CYS A 295 -4.81 53.83 15.97
CA CYS A 295 -4.83 53.59 17.41
C CYS A 295 -4.02 54.65 18.18
N PRO A 296 -4.22 54.83 19.50
CA PRO A 296 -3.39 55.69 20.35
C PRO A 296 -2.12 54.95 20.83
N PRO A 297 -1.00 55.67 21.08
CA PRO A 297 0.28 55.02 21.37
C PRO A 297 0.31 54.39 22.76
N PHE A 298 0.72 53.11 22.85
CA PHE A 298 0.71 52.33 24.10
C PHE A 298 2.12 52.24 24.75
N HIS A 299 2.21 51.86 26.02
CA HIS A 299 3.48 51.69 26.78
C HIS A 299 4.38 52.94 26.94
N LEU A 300 3.80 54.13 27.23
CA LEU A 300 4.58 55.34 27.50
C LEU A 300 5.47 55.19 28.75
N LYS A 301 6.80 55.16 28.60
CA LYS A 301 7.79 55.13 29.69
C LYS A 301 8.66 56.38 29.68
N VAL A 302 8.80 56.99 30.86
CA VAL A 302 9.61 58.18 31.07
C VAL A 302 10.83 57.81 31.91
N LYS A 303 12.04 58.10 31.42
CA LYS A 303 13.28 57.84 32.17
C LYS A 303 14.19 59.07 32.17
N PRO A 304 14.68 59.53 33.34
CA PRO A 304 15.68 60.59 33.36
C PRO A 304 17.00 60.07 32.80
N ILE A 305 17.65 60.85 31.94
CA ILE A 305 18.96 60.49 31.38
C ILE A 305 20.02 61.05 32.32
N TYR A 306 20.64 60.19 33.13
CA TYR A 306 21.72 60.61 34.02
C TYR A 306 22.97 60.98 33.22
N GLY A 307 23.43 62.23 33.39
CA GLY A 307 24.51 62.83 32.61
C GLY A 307 24.06 63.87 31.57
N SER A 308 22.75 64.15 31.46
CA SER A 308 22.21 65.29 30.69
C SER A 308 20.93 65.84 31.35
N CYS A 309 20.45 67.04 31.01
CA CYS A 309 19.18 67.61 31.51
C CYS A 309 17.94 67.09 30.75
N GLY A 310 18.05 65.92 30.10
CA GLY A 310 17.01 65.35 29.24
C GLY A 310 16.15 64.29 29.94
N VAL A 311 14.89 64.22 29.53
CA VAL A 311 14.01 63.08 29.84
C VAL A 311 13.76 62.30 28.56
N PHE A 312 13.85 60.99 28.71
CA PHE A 312 13.63 60.03 27.65
C PHE A 312 12.17 59.60 27.67
N LEU A 313 11.53 59.57 26.50
CA LEU A 313 10.15 59.10 26.34
C LEU A 313 10.12 57.93 25.34
N ARG A 314 9.60 56.77 25.78
CA ARG A 314 9.27 55.62 24.92
C ARG A 314 7.78 55.43 24.83
N TRP A 315 7.20 55.23 23.67
CA TRP A 315 5.90 54.59 23.53
C TRP A 315 5.96 53.49 22.45
N GLY A 316 4.83 52.89 22.09
CA GLY A 316 4.65 51.97 20.97
C GLY A 316 4.24 52.66 19.68
N LEU A 317 4.77 52.19 18.54
CA LEU A 317 4.54 52.80 17.24
C LEU A 317 3.28 52.20 16.66
N ILE A 318 2.63 53.04 15.88
CA ILE A 318 1.33 52.78 15.32
C ILE A 318 1.46 52.96 13.82
N GLU A 319 1.33 51.84 13.15
CA GLU A 319 1.61 51.59 11.74
C GLU A 319 0.69 52.39 10.79
N GLY A 320 1.20 53.47 10.18
CA GLY A 320 0.37 54.35 9.34
C GLY A 320 -0.11 55.63 10.03
N ALA A 321 0.31 55.87 11.27
CA ALA A 321 0.21 57.20 11.88
C ALA A 321 1.24 58.14 11.25
N THR A 322 0.77 59.14 10.49
CA THR A 322 1.62 60.10 9.79
C THR A 322 2.38 61.04 10.72
N GLY A 323 2.07 61.04 12.03
CA GLY A 323 2.79 61.76 13.06
C GLY A 323 2.20 61.63 14.46
N TYR A 324 3.01 61.96 15.48
CA TYR A 324 2.58 62.01 16.89
C TYR A 324 2.74 63.43 17.42
N ASN A 325 1.77 63.91 18.18
CA ASN A 325 1.80 65.26 18.73
C ASN A 325 2.08 65.19 20.25
N ILE A 326 3.19 65.81 20.69
CA ILE A 326 3.68 65.72 22.07
C ILE A 326 3.67 67.12 22.68
N LYS A 327 2.99 67.27 23.82
CA LYS A 327 2.88 68.54 24.55
C LYS A 327 3.59 68.45 25.89
N ARG A 328 4.29 69.52 26.27
CA ARG A 328 5.06 69.61 27.52
C ARG A 328 4.67 70.88 28.28
N ALA A 329 4.55 70.77 29.60
CA ALA A 329 4.35 71.91 30.50
C ALA A 329 5.36 71.86 31.66
N SER A 330 5.83 73.02 32.14
CA SER A 330 6.81 73.11 33.24
C SER A 330 6.19 72.90 34.63
N THR A 331 4.88 73.07 34.76
CA THR A 331 4.09 72.82 35.98
C THR A 331 2.68 72.35 35.61
N ALA A 332 1.99 71.63 36.50
CA ALA A 332 0.73 70.95 36.20
C ALA A 332 -0.43 71.87 35.75
N ASN A 333 -0.39 73.15 36.11
CA ASN A 333 -1.45 74.11 35.82
C ASN A 333 -1.03 75.17 34.79
N ALA A 334 0.15 75.04 34.18
CA ALA A 334 0.59 75.91 33.11
C ALA A 334 -0.04 75.50 31.76
N ILE A 335 -0.25 76.46 30.86
CA ILE A 335 -0.72 76.19 29.50
C ILE A 335 0.35 75.34 28.79
N PRO A 336 0.06 74.10 28.35
CA PRO A 336 1.06 73.24 27.74
C PRO A 336 1.54 73.81 26.41
N GLU A 337 2.86 73.85 26.20
CA GLU A 337 3.44 74.22 24.92
C GLU A 337 3.40 73.00 23.97
N GLU A 338 2.96 73.23 22.74
CA GLU A 338 2.82 72.21 21.72
C GLU A 338 4.11 72.09 20.91
N ILE A 339 4.80 70.96 21.03
CA ILE A 339 5.98 70.66 20.20
C ILE A 339 5.47 69.89 18.99
N ILE A 340 4.97 70.60 17.98
CA ILE A 340 4.47 69.97 16.75
C ILE A 340 5.65 69.44 15.94
N LYS A 341 5.73 68.11 15.78
CA LYS A 341 6.50 67.51 14.69
C LYS A 341 5.81 66.23 14.19
N THR A 342 5.29 66.30 12.97
CA THR A 342 4.70 65.20 12.22
C THR A 342 5.76 64.12 12.00
N VAL A 343 5.68 63.03 12.77
CA VAL A 343 6.54 61.84 12.61
C VAL A 343 6.03 60.99 11.44
N SER A 344 6.55 61.21 10.24
CA SER A 344 6.21 60.41 9.06
C SER A 344 6.53 58.92 9.27
N ASN A 345 5.49 58.07 9.26
CA ASN A 345 5.40 56.60 9.16
C ASN A 345 6.73 55.79 9.18
N GLY A 346 6.89 54.91 10.18
CA GLY A 346 7.92 53.86 10.18
C GLY A 346 8.09 53.04 11.48
N HIS A 347 7.18 52.09 11.73
CA HIS A 347 7.16 50.84 12.57
C HIS A 347 7.99 50.54 13.86
N ASP A 348 8.98 51.30 14.34
CA ASP A 348 9.62 51.03 15.64
C ASP A 348 9.03 51.77 16.84
N PHE A 349 8.37 51.10 17.83
CA PHE A 349 7.98 51.64 19.16
C PHE A 349 8.71 52.95 19.45
N PRO A 350 8.12 54.18 19.40
CA PRO A 350 8.92 55.39 19.35
C PRO A 350 9.49 55.58 20.74
N ASN A 351 10.64 54.95 20.84
CA ASN A 351 11.60 55.01 21.88
C ASN A 351 12.53 56.09 21.40
N MET A 352 12.31 57.30 21.87
CA MET A 352 13.43 58.23 21.90
C MET A 352 14.41 57.69 22.94
N ASP A 353 15.21 56.69 22.54
CA ASP A 353 16.60 56.64 22.95
C ASP A 353 17.28 57.79 22.25
N SER A 354 17.04 58.99 22.81
CA SER A 354 17.97 60.06 22.62
C SER A 354 19.24 59.78 23.44
N THR A 355 19.87 58.60 23.29
CA THR A 355 21.20 58.70 22.69
C THR A 355 20.97 59.37 21.35
N ILE A 356 21.11 60.70 21.33
CA ILE A 356 21.40 61.40 20.09
C ILE A 356 22.48 60.55 19.46
N TYR A 357 22.13 59.76 18.44
CA TYR A 357 23.14 59.15 17.60
C TYR A 357 23.91 60.36 17.15
N ARG A 358 25.12 60.42 17.66
CA ARG A 358 26.10 61.41 17.34
C ARG A 358 25.96 61.76 15.86
N PRO A 359 25.75 63.04 15.50
CA PRO A 359 25.52 63.38 14.12
C PRO A 359 26.67 62.82 13.26
N THR A 360 26.39 62.48 12.00
CA THR A 360 27.49 62.13 11.10
C THR A 360 28.37 63.36 10.91
N CYS A 361 29.68 63.24 11.15
CA CYS A 361 30.59 64.35 10.96
C CYS A 361 30.46 64.84 9.52
N SER A 362 30.19 66.13 9.34
CA SER A 362 29.91 66.72 8.02
C SER A 362 31.08 66.61 7.03
N LYS A 363 32.30 66.36 7.51
CA LYS A 363 33.49 66.12 6.69
C LYS A 363 33.79 64.64 6.42
N HIS A 364 33.00 63.73 6.99
CA HIS A 364 33.14 62.27 6.88
C HIS A 364 34.61 61.83 6.97
N ASP A 365 35.10 60.99 6.05
CA ASP A 365 36.43 60.36 6.10
C ASP A 365 37.61 61.35 6.02
N SER A 366 37.35 62.62 5.69
CA SER A 366 38.36 63.67 5.54
C SER A 366 38.45 64.62 6.74
N CYS A 367 37.90 64.23 7.89
CA CYS A 367 38.00 64.96 9.14
C CYS A 367 39.42 64.84 9.75
N ASP A 368 40.01 65.96 10.12
CA ASP A 368 41.36 66.08 10.67
C ASP A 368 41.41 66.06 12.22
N GLN A 369 40.26 65.96 12.88
CA GLN A 369 40.12 65.93 14.35
C GLN A 369 39.91 64.52 14.94
N LEU A 370 40.38 63.48 14.24
CA LEU A 370 40.18 62.07 14.62
C LEU A 370 40.85 61.66 15.95
N ASN A 371 41.76 62.49 16.47
CA ASN A 371 42.47 62.22 17.71
C ASN A 371 41.89 62.98 18.92
N ASP A 372 40.86 63.81 18.74
CA ASP A 372 40.14 64.47 19.84
C ASP A 372 39.08 63.51 20.41
N GLU A 373 39.29 63.10 21.66
CA GLU A 373 38.48 62.07 22.32
C GLU A 373 37.03 62.52 22.56
N THR A 374 36.77 63.82 22.69
CA THR A 374 35.40 64.35 22.89
C THR A 374 34.67 64.41 21.55
N HIS A 375 35.36 64.78 20.46
CA HIS A 375 34.80 64.77 19.11
C HIS A 375 34.44 63.36 18.65
N MET A 376 35.39 62.43 18.76
CA MET A 376 35.14 61.01 18.48
C MET A 376 34.17 60.39 19.49
N ARG A 377 33.83 61.10 20.58
CA ARG A 377 32.74 60.79 21.52
C ARG A 377 31.42 61.54 21.29
N VAL A 378 31.27 62.33 20.22
CA VAL A 378 30.04 63.10 19.94
C VAL A 378 29.60 63.06 18.47
N PHE A 379 30.44 62.61 17.52
CA PHE A 379 30.09 62.43 16.09
C PHE A 379 30.36 60.99 15.59
N PHE A 380 29.47 60.44 14.75
CA PHE A 380 29.73 59.17 14.01
C PHE A 380 30.27 59.51 12.63
N HIS A 381 31.03 58.62 12.02
CA HIS A 381 31.47 58.83 10.64
C HIS A 381 30.71 57.91 9.65
N ARG A 382 29.93 56.90 10.15
CA ARG A 382 29.18 55.87 9.37
C ARG A 382 27.84 55.45 10.03
N LEU A 383 26.82 54.99 9.27
CA LEU A 383 25.39 54.71 9.63
C LEU A 383 25.04 53.20 9.80
N PRO A 384 24.01 52.71 10.51
CA PRO A 384 23.72 51.25 10.59
C PRO A 384 23.10 50.62 9.31
N CYS A 385 23.37 49.33 9.03
CA CYS A 385 22.89 48.63 7.82
C CYS A 385 21.50 47.97 7.98
N LYS A 386 20.71 47.93 6.88
CA LYS A 386 19.32 47.43 6.82
C LYS A 386 19.16 45.90 6.87
N TYR A 387 20.12 45.15 6.32
CA TYR A 387 20.06 43.67 6.25
C TYR A 387 20.70 42.99 7.48
N ASP A 388 21.07 43.80 8.48
CA ASP A 388 21.58 43.42 9.79
C ASP A 388 22.61 42.28 9.77
N SER A 389 22.33 41.13 10.39
CA SER A 389 23.28 40.02 10.50
C SER A 389 23.52 39.23 9.21
N GLN A 390 22.74 39.48 8.16
CA GLN A 390 22.75 38.73 6.89
C GLN A 390 23.15 39.60 5.68
N CYS A 391 23.77 40.76 5.91
CA CYS A 391 24.19 41.65 4.82
C CYS A 391 25.35 41.07 4.00
N GLU A 392 25.17 40.94 2.68
CA GLU A 392 26.15 40.34 1.75
C GLU A 392 27.30 41.29 1.35
N HIS A 393 27.19 42.60 1.57
CA HIS A 393 28.18 43.61 1.15
C HIS A 393 29.08 44.10 2.29
N ILE A 394 29.26 43.26 3.31
CA ILE A 394 29.86 43.63 4.59
C ILE A 394 31.36 43.90 4.54
N ASP A 395 32.04 43.45 3.47
CA ASP A 395 33.47 43.63 3.25
C ASP A 395 33.80 44.63 2.13
N ASP A 396 32.77 45.21 1.49
CA ASP A 396 32.96 46.25 0.49
C ASP A 396 33.43 47.55 1.15
N LYS A 397 34.62 48.03 0.75
CA LYS A 397 35.27 49.18 1.40
C LYS A 397 34.51 50.49 1.21
N GLU A 398 33.73 50.67 0.14
CA GLU A 398 32.90 51.87 -0.05
C GLU A 398 31.60 51.77 0.75
N HIS A 399 30.97 50.60 0.76
CA HIS A 399 29.82 50.32 1.61
C HIS A 399 30.14 50.54 3.09
N CYS A 400 31.28 50.00 3.52
CA CYS A 400 31.73 50.09 4.90
C CYS A 400 32.25 51.47 5.29
N LYS A 401 32.52 52.41 4.37
CA LYS A 401 32.73 53.83 4.73
C LYS A 401 31.43 54.53 5.12
N THR A 402 30.30 54.04 4.62
CA THR A 402 28.99 54.66 4.85
C THR A 402 28.18 53.92 5.91
N TYR A 403 28.34 52.59 6.07
CA TYR A 403 27.49 51.76 6.94
C TYR A 403 28.20 50.90 8.03
N SER A 404 27.47 50.49 9.09
CA SER A 404 27.90 49.75 10.30
C SER A 404 26.93 48.60 10.66
N HIS A 405 27.39 47.52 11.31
CA HIS A 405 26.69 46.22 11.42
C HIS A 405 26.78 45.60 12.86
N PRO A 406 25.89 44.65 13.27
CA PRO A 406 25.80 44.08 14.64
C PRO A 406 27.05 43.41 15.21
N GLY A 407 27.13 43.13 16.50
CA GLY A 407 28.21 42.29 17.03
C GLY A 407 28.20 40.87 16.44
N PHE A 408 29.38 40.29 16.22
CA PHE A 408 29.48 38.85 16.02
C PHE A 408 29.08 38.10 17.29
N CYS A 409 28.48 36.92 17.16
CA CYS A 409 28.14 36.04 18.28
C CYS A 409 29.36 35.83 19.18
N ILE A 410 29.17 35.84 20.51
CA ILE A 410 30.26 35.71 21.50
C ILE A 410 30.94 34.34 21.37
N GLU A 411 30.16 33.30 21.08
CA GLU A 411 30.64 31.95 20.82
C GLU A 411 31.32 31.81 19.44
N LYS A 412 31.25 32.84 18.59
CA LYS A 412 31.82 32.93 17.23
C LYS A 412 31.64 31.63 16.43
N GLY A 413 32.74 30.97 16.05
CA GLY A 413 32.72 29.74 15.28
C GLY A 413 32.27 28.49 16.03
N TYR A 414 32.09 28.57 17.36
CA TYR A 414 31.68 27.48 18.25
C TYR A 414 30.18 27.51 18.59
N CYS A 415 29.43 28.49 18.06
CA CYS A 415 28.00 28.59 18.28
C CYS A 415 27.25 27.38 17.68
N LYS A 416 26.52 26.60 18.49
CA LYS A 416 25.74 25.42 18.05
C LYS A 416 24.21 25.64 18.04
N ASP A 417 23.76 26.80 18.47
CA ASP A 417 22.33 27.11 18.62
C ASP A 417 21.70 27.49 17.26
N MET A 418 20.88 26.61 16.72
CA MET A 418 20.18 26.80 15.43
C MET A 418 18.73 27.25 15.62
N SER A 419 18.33 27.61 16.84
CA SER A 419 16.99 28.15 17.06
C SER A 419 16.80 29.46 16.30
N GLU A 420 15.63 29.62 15.72
CA GLU A 420 15.28 30.77 14.87
C GLU A 420 15.47 32.11 15.60
N LEU A 421 15.16 32.13 16.90
CA LEU A 421 15.35 33.29 17.79
C LEU A 421 16.83 33.66 18.01
N HIS A 422 17.76 32.70 17.98
CA HIS A 422 19.19 32.95 18.18
C HIS A 422 19.86 33.50 16.91
N LEU A 423 19.52 32.94 15.75
CA LEU A 423 20.13 33.29 14.46
C LEU A 423 19.81 34.72 14.01
N LEU A 424 18.65 35.25 14.39
CA LEU A 424 18.24 36.62 14.09
C LEU A 424 18.97 37.68 14.91
N LYS A 425 19.56 37.32 16.07
CA LYS A 425 20.08 38.29 17.04
C LYS A 425 21.57 38.62 16.89
N TYR A 426 22.37 37.77 16.23
CA TYR A 426 23.82 37.93 16.14
C TYR A 426 24.36 37.69 14.74
N ARG A 427 25.43 38.41 14.36
CA ARG A 427 26.22 38.04 13.18
C ARG A 427 26.94 36.74 13.45
N HIS A 428 26.72 35.78 12.57
CA HIS A 428 27.46 34.54 12.55
C HIS A 428 28.41 34.58 11.38
N VAL A 429 29.61 34.07 11.62
CA VAL A 429 30.51 33.76 10.51
C VAL A 429 29.90 32.64 9.66
N PRO A 430 30.22 32.56 8.36
CA PRO A 430 29.66 31.55 7.46
C PRO A 430 29.81 30.14 8.03
N LEU A 431 28.87 29.24 7.72
CA LEU A 431 29.00 27.84 8.14
C LEU A 431 30.24 27.23 7.48
N CYS A 432 31.05 26.52 8.27
CA CYS A 432 32.14 25.72 7.76
C CYS A 432 31.55 24.60 6.92
N ASN A 433 32.01 24.43 5.68
CA ASN A 433 31.55 23.35 4.81
C ASN A 433 31.78 21.97 5.43
N ASP A 434 32.82 21.84 6.25
CA ASP A 434 33.19 20.59 6.95
C ASP A 434 32.42 20.37 8.27
N GLY A 435 31.51 21.28 8.64
CA GLY A 435 30.62 21.14 9.79
C GLY A 435 31.34 20.89 11.13
N LEU A 436 30.77 20.03 11.98
CA LEU A 436 31.39 19.66 13.28
C LEU A 436 32.67 18.82 13.13
N SER A 437 32.92 18.26 11.95
CA SER A 437 34.03 17.33 11.67
C SER A 437 35.30 18.03 11.17
N CYS A 438 35.29 19.37 11.12
CA CYS A 438 36.41 20.17 10.64
C CYS A 438 37.69 19.88 11.43
N SER A 439 38.75 19.45 10.72
CA SER A 439 40.04 19.11 11.35
C SER A 439 40.71 20.29 12.05
N LEU A 440 40.42 21.52 11.62
CA LEU A 440 40.92 22.77 12.22
C LEU A 440 40.12 23.17 13.47
N LEU A 441 38.83 22.82 13.54
CA LEU A 441 38.04 22.93 14.77
C LEU A 441 38.56 21.95 15.84
N ILE A 442 38.81 20.70 15.46
CA ILE A 442 39.31 19.65 16.37
C ILE A 442 40.69 20.00 16.93
N LYS A 443 41.54 20.67 16.14
CA LYS A 443 42.86 21.18 16.57
C LYS A 443 42.80 22.54 17.28
N ASN A 444 41.61 23.11 17.46
CA ASN A 444 41.37 24.41 18.08
C ASN A 444 42.17 25.56 17.41
N ASP A 445 42.24 25.53 16.08
CA ASP A 445 42.89 26.60 15.31
C ASP A 445 42.07 27.88 15.38
N ASN A 446 42.64 28.88 16.07
CA ASN A 446 41.98 30.14 16.36
C ASN A 446 41.70 30.98 15.10
N SER A 447 42.51 30.84 14.04
CA SER A 447 42.31 31.60 12.80
C SER A 447 41.09 31.07 12.03
N HIS A 448 40.91 29.76 12.00
CA HIS A 448 39.78 29.13 11.31
C HIS A 448 38.45 29.33 12.09
N CYS A 449 38.46 29.08 13.40
CA CYS A 449 37.26 29.17 14.25
C CYS A 449 36.76 30.60 14.50
N THR A 450 37.50 31.60 14.06
CA THR A 450 37.05 33.00 14.00
C THR A 450 36.47 33.40 12.65
N THR A 451 36.59 32.54 11.63
CA THR A 451 36.16 32.78 10.24
C THR A 451 34.98 31.90 9.84
N TYR A 452 34.78 30.74 10.47
CA TYR A 452 33.68 29.83 10.17
C TYR A 452 32.99 29.25 11.41
N ARG A 453 31.68 29.00 11.28
CA ARG A 453 30.81 28.42 12.32
C ARG A 453 30.60 26.93 12.08
N HIS A 454 30.69 26.14 13.14
CA HIS A 454 30.62 24.69 13.06
C HIS A 454 29.35 24.18 13.76
N SER A 455 28.33 23.86 12.97
CA SER A 455 27.05 23.28 13.39
C SER A 455 26.77 22.02 12.57
N LYS A 456 25.80 21.21 13.00
CA LYS A 456 25.29 20.10 12.17
C LYS A 456 24.73 20.68 10.87
N ASN A 457 25.06 20.06 9.74
CA ASN A 457 24.52 20.50 8.45
C ASN A 457 23.04 20.10 8.35
N ASN A 458 22.21 20.87 7.65
CA ASN A 458 20.84 20.44 7.39
C ASN A 458 20.85 19.16 6.52
N CYS A 459 19.88 18.27 6.75
CA CYS A 459 19.68 17.11 5.90
C CYS A 459 19.27 17.56 4.50
N GLU A 460 19.94 17.05 3.48
CA GLU A 460 19.69 17.36 2.06
C GLU A 460 18.33 16.85 1.55
N PHE A 461 17.72 15.89 2.25
CA PHE A 461 16.48 15.22 1.85
C PHE A 461 15.23 15.66 2.63
N GLY A 462 15.38 16.52 3.65
CA GLY A 462 14.24 17.05 4.41
C GLY A 462 13.29 15.98 5.00
N LEU A 463 11.99 16.09 4.71
CA LEU A 463 10.94 15.16 5.16
C LEU A 463 10.95 13.78 4.46
N TYR A 464 11.66 13.70 3.33
CA TYR A 464 11.86 12.49 2.54
C TYR A 464 13.25 11.91 2.79
N CYS A 465 13.84 12.21 3.96
CA CYS A 465 15.16 11.72 4.29
C CYS A 465 15.17 10.22 4.36
N ILE A 466 15.85 9.63 3.39
CA ILE A 466 16.05 8.19 3.18
C ILE A 466 17.17 7.58 4.01
N ASN A 467 17.99 8.46 4.60
CA ASN A 467 19.03 8.11 5.57
C ASN A 467 18.49 8.17 6.99
N PHE A 468 17.17 8.19 7.17
CA PHE A 468 16.54 8.28 8.48
C PHE A 468 16.84 7.08 9.39
N HIS A 469 17.22 5.95 8.81
CA HIS A 469 17.66 4.77 9.52
C HIS A 469 19.15 4.80 9.94
N ASN A 470 19.90 5.80 9.50
CA ASN A 470 21.31 5.97 9.84
C ASN A 470 21.45 6.77 11.13
N HIS A 471 21.89 6.14 12.21
CA HIS A 471 22.07 6.81 13.49
C HIS A 471 23.10 7.95 13.41
N GLU A 472 24.23 7.71 12.75
CA GLU A 472 25.28 8.72 12.54
C GLU A 472 24.76 9.90 11.69
N HIS A 473 23.97 9.67 10.65
CA HIS A 473 23.34 10.75 9.86
C HIS A 473 22.29 11.54 10.64
N ILE A 474 21.40 10.87 11.39
CA ILE A 474 20.40 11.51 12.25
C ILE A 474 21.08 12.31 13.36
N GLU A 475 22.23 11.85 13.84
CA GLU A 475 23.04 12.56 14.82
C GLU A 475 23.93 13.65 14.23
N ASP A 476 24.33 13.60 12.96
CA ASP A 476 25.23 14.58 12.36
C ASP A 476 24.52 15.66 11.52
N LYS A 477 23.24 15.44 11.21
CA LYS A 477 22.42 16.37 10.41
C LYS A 477 21.20 16.88 11.17
N ASN A 478 20.65 18.02 10.73
CA ASN A 478 19.37 18.54 11.24
C ASN A 478 18.23 18.10 10.31
N HIS A 479 17.21 17.44 10.85
CA HIS A 479 16.00 17.00 10.14
C HIS A 479 14.75 17.80 10.56
N PRO A 480 13.75 17.92 9.68
CA PRO A 480 12.48 18.58 10.00
C PRO A 480 11.53 17.72 10.87
N PHE A 481 11.81 16.41 11.02
CA PHE A 481 11.05 15.46 11.82
C PHE A 481 11.82 14.99 13.07
N ASN A 482 11.12 14.38 14.03
CA ASN A 482 11.73 13.80 15.25
C ASN A 482 12.53 12.53 14.92
N PRO A 483 13.47 12.09 15.76
CA PRO A 483 14.18 10.84 15.54
C PRO A 483 13.23 9.69 15.20
N SER A 484 13.57 8.90 14.17
CA SER A 484 12.74 7.81 13.72
C SER A 484 12.55 6.76 14.82
N CYS A 485 11.36 6.14 14.90
CA CYS A 485 11.17 5.02 15.82
C CYS A 485 12.10 3.85 15.41
N PRO A 486 12.76 3.16 16.36
CA PRO A 486 13.66 2.02 16.07
C PRO A 486 13.00 0.86 15.32
N PHE A 487 11.66 0.79 15.33
CA PHE A 487 10.87 -0.26 14.66
C PHE A 487 10.25 0.20 13.33
N THR A 488 10.55 1.42 12.87
CA THR A 488 10.21 1.94 11.53
C THR A 488 11.08 1.21 10.50
N PRO A 489 10.53 0.66 9.39
CA PRO A 489 9.30 1.07 8.71
C PRO A 489 7.99 0.43 9.18
N TYR A 490 7.99 -0.79 9.70
CA TYR A 490 6.78 -1.64 9.68
C TYR A 490 6.58 -2.52 10.93
N MET A 491 7.26 -2.26 12.05
CA MET A 491 7.14 -3.06 13.28
C MET A 491 6.81 -2.27 14.55
N CYS A 492 6.36 -1.02 14.43
CA CYS A 492 5.97 -0.30 15.63
C CYS A 492 4.52 -0.66 16.02
N GLU A 493 4.37 -1.54 17.00
CA GLU A 493 3.07 -1.92 17.59
C GLU A 493 2.27 -0.70 18.09
N PHE A 494 2.95 0.36 18.56
CA PHE A 494 2.29 1.61 18.98
C PHE A 494 1.75 2.41 17.77
N TYR A 495 2.46 2.38 16.65
CA TYR A 495 2.05 3.07 15.43
C TYR A 495 0.92 2.33 14.72
N ASP A 496 0.96 1.00 14.68
CA ASP A 496 -0.16 0.19 14.16
C ASP A 496 -1.44 0.46 14.96
N LYS A 497 -1.34 0.47 16.30
CA LYS A 497 -2.46 0.84 17.18
C LYS A 497 -2.89 2.28 17.02
N PHE A 498 -1.98 3.20 16.70
CA PHE A 498 -2.32 4.59 16.40
C PHE A 498 -3.16 4.67 15.12
N LEU A 499 -2.75 3.98 14.04
CA LEU A 499 -3.49 3.90 12.77
C LEU A 499 -4.85 3.21 12.92
N GLU A 500 -4.94 2.11 13.68
CA GLU A 500 -6.20 1.40 13.95
C GLU A 500 -7.24 2.24 14.71
N ASN A 501 -6.82 3.25 15.47
CA ASN A 501 -7.70 4.14 16.23
C ASN A 501 -8.03 5.44 15.49
N LEU A 502 -7.31 5.79 14.42
CA LEU A 502 -7.66 6.93 13.55
C LEU A 502 -8.93 6.66 12.73
N ASP A 503 -9.23 5.39 12.45
CA ASP A 503 -10.39 4.94 11.68
C ASP A 503 -11.67 4.77 12.53
N LYS A 504 -11.53 4.60 13.84
CA LYS A 504 -12.65 4.42 14.78
C LYS A 504 -12.82 5.70 15.57
N ASN A 505 -13.73 6.57 15.11
CA ASN A 505 -14.13 7.84 15.74
C ASN A 505 -14.68 7.74 17.19
N ASN A 506 -14.31 6.73 18.00
CA ASN A 506 -14.86 6.54 19.35
C ASN A 506 -14.00 5.75 20.36
N SER A 507 -12.67 5.70 20.25
CA SER A 507 -11.81 5.19 21.33
C SER A 507 -10.65 6.14 21.66
N SER A 508 -10.57 6.57 22.92
CA SER A 508 -9.45 7.38 23.42
C SER A 508 -8.14 6.62 23.25
N ILE A 509 -7.25 7.13 22.39
CA ILE A 509 -5.88 6.61 22.20
C ILE A 509 -5.18 6.62 23.56
N SER A 510 -4.53 5.51 23.93
CA SER A 510 -3.82 5.45 25.21
C SER A 510 -2.68 6.47 25.24
N LEU A 511 -2.47 7.13 26.38
CA LEU A 511 -1.42 8.15 26.55
C LEU A 511 -0.03 7.65 26.12
N ASN A 512 0.26 6.35 26.28
CA ASN A 512 1.54 5.76 25.85
C ASN A 512 1.70 5.70 24.32
N VAL A 513 0.61 5.43 23.58
CA VAL A 513 0.60 5.44 22.10
C VAL A 513 0.80 6.86 21.59
N GLU A 514 0.07 7.83 22.16
CA GLU A 514 0.18 9.25 21.81
C GLU A 514 1.56 9.81 22.15
N THR A 515 2.11 9.49 23.33
CA THR A 515 3.46 9.91 23.75
C THR A 515 4.55 9.28 22.87
N HIS A 516 4.39 8.01 22.47
CA HIS A 516 5.34 7.35 21.58
C HIS A 516 5.32 7.97 20.18
N CYS A 517 4.14 8.16 19.59
CA CYS A 517 3.99 8.69 18.23
C CYS A 517 4.29 10.19 18.11
N SER A 518 4.19 10.95 19.21
CA SER A 518 4.67 12.34 19.27
C SER A 518 6.20 12.44 19.49
N ARG A 519 6.80 11.47 20.18
CA ARG A 519 8.24 11.43 20.45
C ARG A 519 9.07 10.89 19.29
N TYR A 520 8.55 9.93 18.52
CA TYR A 520 9.26 9.26 17.44
C TYR A 520 8.51 9.34 16.12
N SER A 521 9.24 9.65 15.05
CA SER A 521 8.69 9.72 13.70
C SER A 521 8.57 8.32 13.06
N HIS A 522 7.47 8.10 12.34
CA HIS A 522 7.13 6.85 11.63
C HIS A 522 6.83 7.14 10.16
N ILE A 523 6.66 6.10 9.34
CA ILE A 523 6.36 6.25 7.91
C ILE A 523 4.91 6.68 7.69
N CYS A 524 4.72 7.71 6.88
CA CYS A 524 3.40 8.15 6.47
C CYS A 524 2.66 7.04 5.66
N PRO A 525 1.43 6.65 6.05
CA PRO A 525 0.66 5.61 5.35
C PRO A 525 0.18 6.00 3.95
N TYR A 526 0.14 7.31 3.67
CA TYR A 526 -0.24 7.86 2.37
C TYR A 526 0.94 8.05 1.42
N GLY A 527 2.19 7.87 1.89
CA GLY A 527 3.38 7.95 1.04
C GLY A 527 3.41 9.20 0.15
N ARG A 528 3.44 9.01 -1.18
CA ARG A 528 3.45 10.09 -2.19
C ARG A 528 2.13 10.87 -2.28
N GLN A 529 1.03 10.32 -1.76
CA GLN A 529 -0.29 10.98 -1.74
C GLN A 529 -0.49 11.90 -0.54
N CYS A 530 0.49 11.99 0.36
CA CYS A 530 0.41 12.85 1.53
C CYS A 530 0.56 14.32 1.12
N THR A 531 -0.56 15.04 1.00
CA THR A 531 -0.58 16.46 0.68
C THR A 531 -0.80 17.33 1.92
N ASP A 532 -0.29 18.55 1.88
CA ASP A 532 -0.34 19.56 2.94
C ASP A 532 -1.76 19.95 3.39
N GLN A 533 -2.83 19.43 2.77
CA GLN A 533 -4.22 19.74 3.14
C GLN A 533 -4.88 18.68 4.04
N LEU A 534 -4.41 17.42 4.03
CA LEU A 534 -5.06 16.33 4.76
C LEU A 534 -4.47 16.08 6.18
N HIS A 535 -3.17 16.31 6.40
CA HIS A 535 -2.49 15.86 7.64
C HIS A 535 -1.34 16.77 8.13
N LYS A 536 -1.56 18.08 8.29
CA LYS A 536 -0.48 19.06 8.56
C LYS A 536 0.37 18.88 9.81
N GLN A 537 -0.18 18.33 10.88
CA GLN A 537 0.61 18.04 12.08
C GLN A 537 1.45 16.76 11.92
N ASN A 538 0.95 15.76 11.19
CA ASN A 538 1.69 14.52 10.93
C ASN A 538 2.73 14.69 9.83
N ILE A 539 2.49 15.55 8.82
CA ILE A 539 3.43 15.78 7.70
C ILE A 539 4.80 16.25 8.16
N LYS A 540 4.85 17.14 9.17
CA LYS A 540 6.12 17.70 9.67
C LYS A 540 6.84 16.76 10.63
N SER A 541 6.18 15.72 11.15
CA SER A 541 6.74 14.80 12.14
C SER A 541 6.76 13.33 11.68
N THR A 542 6.53 13.05 10.40
CA THR A 542 6.56 11.69 9.84
C THR A 542 7.47 11.62 8.61
N ILE A 543 7.99 10.42 8.37
CA ILE A 543 8.92 10.14 7.27
C ILE A 543 8.08 9.77 6.05
N HIS A 544 8.29 10.44 4.93
CA HIS A 544 7.55 10.17 3.70
C HIS A 544 8.39 9.31 2.77
N ILE A 545 7.79 8.22 2.30
CA ILE A 545 8.40 7.39 1.26
C ILE A 545 7.52 7.32 0.03
N ILE A 546 8.22 7.30 -1.09
CA ILE A 546 7.78 7.17 -2.46
C ILE A 546 7.66 5.68 -2.84
N ARG A 547 6.56 5.25 -3.45
CA ARG A 547 6.36 3.94 -4.12
C ARG A 547 6.08 4.16 -5.61
N PHE A 548 6.20 3.11 -6.44
CA PHE A 548 5.97 3.20 -7.88
C PHE A 548 4.49 3.40 -8.20
N GLU A 549 4.14 4.39 -9.03
CA GLU A 549 2.77 4.57 -9.50
C GLU A 549 2.39 3.47 -10.50
N CYS A 550 1.17 2.93 -10.39
CA CYS A 550 0.66 1.94 -11.34
C CYS A 550 0.62 2.50 -12.77
N PRO A 551 1.15 1.79 -13.78
CA PRO A 551 1.15 2.26 -15.18
C PRO A 551 -0.25 2.53 -15.74
N ASN A 552 -1.27 1.83 -15.21
CA ASN A 552 -2.66 1.95 -15.63
C ASN A 552 -3.46 2.96 -14.78
N LYS A 553 -2.85 3.55 -13.74
CA LYS A 553 -3.44 4.55 -12.82
C LYS A 553 -4.88 4.19 -12.42
N GLU A 554 -5.85 5.07 -12.67
CA GLU A 554 -7.27 4.87 -12.34
C GLU A 554 -7.98 3.80 -13.19
N ASN A 555 -7.41 3.45 -14.35
CA ASN A 555 -7.96 2.43 -15.26
C ASN A 555 -7.39 1.03 -14.99
N CYS A 556 -6.69 0.85 -13.87
CA CYS A 556 -6.11 -0.44 -13.53
C CYS A 556 -7.19 -1.49 -13.29
N GLN A 557 -7.15 -2.58 -14.06
CA GLN A 557 -8.08 -3.70 -13.90
C GLN A 557 -7.66 -4.68 -12.78
N LEU A 558 -6.52 -4.41 -12.12
CA LEU A 558 -5.94 -5.22 -11.04
C LEU A 558 -6.10 -4.53 -9.67
N ILE A 559 -7.05 -3.60 -9.55
CA ILE A 559 -7.33 -2.87 -8.30
C ILE A 559 -7.90 -3.77 -7.20
N ASP A 560 -8.29 -4.99 -7.50
CA ASP A 560 -8.71 -6.02 -6.55
C ASP A 560 -7.64 -7.11 -6.33
N ASP A 561 -6.49 -6.98 -7.01
CA ASP A 561 -5.30 -7.82 -6.81
C ASP A 561 -4.38 -7.21 -5.74
N GLU A 562 -4.31 -7.90 -4.62
CA GLU A 562 -3.54 -7.50 -3.45
C GLU A 562 -2.03 -7.51 -3.68
N ASN A 563 -1.52 -8.37 -4.56
CA ASN A 563 -0.11 -8.36 -4.93
C ASN A 563 0.23 -7.13 -5.78
N HIS A 564 -0.71 -6.74 -6.65
CA HIS A 564 -0.59 -5.54 -7.45
C HIS A 564 -0.60 -4.29 -6.57
N LEU A 565 -1.58 -4.15 -5.68
CA LEU A 565 -1.69 -3.01 -4.77
C LEU A 565 -0.58 -2.91 -3.71
N ASN A 566 0.07 -4.02 -3.36
CA ASN A 566 1.27 -3.98 -2.52
C ASN A 566 2.53 -3.52 -3.27
N SER A 567 2.53 -3.67 -4.60
CA SER A 567 3.68 -3.35 -5.46
C SER A 567 3.59 -1.95 -6.10
N TYR A 568 2.39 -1.38 -6.21
CA TYR A 568 2.13 -0.11 -6.90
C TYR A 568 1.20 0.83 -6.13
N SER A 569 1.57 2.11 -6.07
CA SER A 569 0.72 3.22 -5.63
C SER A 569 -0.37 3.53 -6.66
N HIS A 570 -1.56 3.87 -6.19
CA HIS A 570 -2.65 4.40 -7.03
C HIS A 570 -3.15 5.71 -6.45
N PRO A 571 -3.53 6.72 -7.26
CA PRO A 571 -3.88 8.06 -6.79
C PRO A 571 -4.96 8.12 -5.68
N THR A 572 -5.81 7.10 -5.58
CA THR A 572 -6.94 7.04 -4.64
C THR A 572 -6.82 5.90 -3.61
N ILE A 573 -5.68 5.21 -3.52
CA ILE A 573 -5.47 4.05 -2.64
C ILE A 573 -4.24 4.31 -1.77
N CYS A 574 -4.37 4.21 -0.45
CA CYS A 574 -3.24 4.40 0.46
C CYS A 574 -2.11 3.42 0.15
N ASP A 575 -0.86 3.87 0.21
CA ASP A 575 0.30 2.99 0.05
C ASP A 575 0.32 1.95 1.18
N ILE A 576 -0.02 2.34 2.41
CA ILE A 576 -0.14 1.42 3.54
C ILE A 576 -1.61 1.29 3.93
N ARG A 577 -2.28 0.26 3.37
CA ARG A 577 -3.68 -0.08 3.70
C ARG A 577 -3.81 -0.88 5.00
N LEU A 578 -4.91 -0.67 5.71
CA LEU A 578 -5.25 -1.36 6.96
C LEU A 578 -5.54 -2.84 6.70
N LEU A 579 -5.32 -3.72 7.68
CA LEU A 579 -5.69 -5.13 7.53
C LEU A 579 -7.22 -5.27 7.67
N CYS A 580 -7.87 -5.88 6.67
CA CYS A 580 -9.28 -6.24 6.79
C CYS A 580 -9.47 -7.25 7.94
N SER A 581 -10.55 -7.07 8.72
CA SER A 581 -10.91 -7.98 9.81
C SER A 581 -11.44 -9.33 9.30
N TYR A 582 -11.83 -9.40 8.02
CA TYR A 582 -12.36 -10.57 7.34
C TYR A 582 -11.37 -11.06 6.26
N LYS A 583 -11.41 -12.35 5.91
CA LYS A 583 -10.67 -12.89 4.75
C LYS A 583 -11.27 -12.35 3.45
N LYS A 584 -10.53 -12.36 2.33
CA LYS A 584 -11.01 -11.82 1.03
C LYS A 584 -12.43 -12.29 0.72
N PHE A 585 -12.74 -13.58 0.75
CA PHE A 585 -14.09 -14.05 0.38
C PHE A 585 -15.12 -14.01 1.51
N ASP A 586 -14.68 -13.88 2.76
CA ASP A 586 -15.57 -13.75 3.94
C ASP A 586 -15.94 -12.28 4.21
N CYS A 587 -15.26 -11.35 3.53
CA CYS A 587 -15.57 -9.93 3.62
C CYS A 587 -16.79 -9.65 2.73
N PRO A 588 -17.91 -9.17 3.29
CA PRO A 588 -19.09 -8.79 2.51
C PRO A 588 -18.79 -7.66 1.51
N ASP A 589 -17.70 -6.93 1.74
CA ASP A 589 -17.25 -5.78 0.96
C ASP A 589 -16.00 -6.07 0.12
N HIS A 590 -15.64 -7.34 -0.12
CA HIS A 590 -14.40 -7.69 -0.81
C HIS A 590 -14.27 -7.25 -2.26
N SER A 591 -15.40 -7.02 -2.92
CA SER A 591 -15.52 -6.46 -4.27
C SER A 591 -15.87 -4.97 -4.24
N ASN A 592 -16.02 -4.40 -3.04
CA ASN A 592 -16.29 -2.99 -2.85
C ASN A 592 -14.98 -2.21 -2.99
N LEU A 593 -14.90 -1.39 -4.04
CA LEU A 593 -13.76 -0.53 -4.33
C LEU A 593 -13.35 0.37 -3.14
N GLU A 594 -14.32 0.92 -2.41
CA GLU A 594 -14.03 1.78 -1.25
C GLU A 594 -13.43 0.99 -0.09
N HIS A 595 -13.85 -0.26 0.08
CA HIS A 595 -13.22 -1.15 1.04
C HIS A 595 -11.80 -1.51 0.63
N ILE A 596 -11.56 -1.84 -0.65
CA ILE A 596 -10.22 -2.21 -1.15
C ILE A 596 -9.21 -1.04 -1.08
N LYS A 597 -9.69 0.20 -1.23
CA LYS A 597 -8.90 1.43 -1.06
C LYS A 597 -8.34 1.60 0.34
N GLN A 598 -9.09 1.17 1.35
CA GLN A 598 -8.78 1.37 2.77
C GLN A 598 -8.16 0.13 3.41
N TYR A 599 -8.65 -1.05 3.02
CA TYR A 599 -8.31 -2.32 3.64
C TYR A 599 -7.66 -3.26 2.62
N ARG A 600 -6.55 -3.85 3.02
CA ARG A 600 -5.97 -5.01 2.34
C ARG A 600 -6.62 -6.27 2.87
N HIS A 601 -7.15 -7.07 1.95
CA HIS A 601 -7.50 -8.45 2.24
C HIS A 601 -6.27 -9.29 2.00
N SER A 602 -5.68 -9.87 3.03
CA SER A 602 -4.71 -10.90 2.70
C SER A 602 -5.48 -12.12 2.20
N GLY A 603 -5.13 -12.66 1.03
CA GLY A 603 -5.77 -13.84 0.43
C GLY A 603 -5.97 -14.95 1.45
N HIS A 604 -4.98 -15.15 2.34
CA HIS A 604 -5.11 -16.01 3.51
C HIS A 604 -4.43 -15.36 4.71
N ILE A 605 -5.20 -14.58 5.50
CA ILE A 605 -4.68 -13.89 6.71
C ILE A 605 -4.07 -14.93 7.66
N GLU A 606 -4.49 -16.19 7.57
CA GLU A 606 -4.00 -17.30 8.40
C GLU A 606 -2.78 -18.05 7.82
N HIS A 607 -2.27 -17.73 6.62
CA HIS A 607 -1.20 -18.52 5.97
C HIS A 607 -0.19 -17.70 5.14
N ILE A 608 -0.13 -16.37 5.30
CA ILE A 608 0.92 -15.56 4.66
C ILE A 608 2.29 -16.01 5.18
N GLY A 609 3.08 -16.62 4.30
CA GLY A 609 4.46 -16.97 4.59
C GLY A 609 5.33 -16.63 3.39
N VAL A 610 6.57 -16.22 3.65
CA VAL A 610 7.62 -16.28 2.63
C VAL A 610 8.19 -17.70 2.70
N SER A 611 8.32 -18.36 1.55
CA SER A 611 9.12 -19.59 1.47
C SER A 611 10.55 -19.25 1.90
N GLY A 612 11.01 -19.77 3.03
CA GLY A 612 12.36 -19.51 3.53
C GLY A 612 13.41 -20.01 2.54
N TYR A 613 14.50 -19.24 2.40
CA TYR A 613 15.65 -19.62 1.59
C TYR A 613 16.64 -20.45 2.40
N LEU A 614 16.98 -21.65 1.90
CA LEU A 614 17.88 -22.61 2.56
C LEU A 614 19.15 -22.90 1.76
N GLY A 615 19.34 -22.26 0.61
CA GLY A 615 20.51 -22.47 -0.25
C GLY A 615 20.58 -23.90 -0.78
N LEU A 616 19.45 -24.52 -1.10
CA LEU A 616 19.37 -25.88 -1.63
C LEU A 616 20.08 -26.00 -3.00
N ASN A 617 20.09 -24.91 -3.75
CA ASN A 617 20.74 -24.81 -5.06
C ASN A 617 22.14 -24.23 -5.01
N LYS A 618 22.70 -23.98 -3.82
CA LYS A 618 23.95 -23.21 -3.67
C LYS A 618 25.12 -23.77 -4.45
N ASN A 619 25.19 -25.06 -4.80
CA ASN A 619 26.34 -25.63 -5.52
C ASN A 619 26.06 -25.91 -7.00
N ILE A 620 25.01 -25.32 -7.59
CA ILE A 620 24.57 -25.63 -8.96
C ILE A 620 24.83 -24.43 -9.87
N ASN A 621 25.62 -24.64 -10.94
CA ASN A 621 25.83 -23.63 -11.98
C ASN A 621 24.83 -23.82 -13.13
N PHE A 622 23.66 -23.20 -13.01
CA PHE A 622 22.59 -23.34 -14.00
C PHE A 622 22.96 -22.80 -15.40
N VAL A 623 23.84 -21.78 -15.47
CA VAL A 623 24.34 -21.22 -16.73
C VAL A 623 25.25 -22.20 -17.45
N GLN A 624 26.17 -22.83 -16.71
CA GLN A 624 27.00 -23.89 -17.27
C GLN A 624 26.14 -25.07 -17.72
N ASN A 625 25.16 -25.48 -16.91
CA ASN A 625 24.25 -26.57 -17.23
C ASN A 625 23.52 -26.35 -18.56
N GLN A 626 22.90 -25.19 -18.78
CA GLN A 626 22.20 -24.92 -20.04
C GLN A 626 23.14 -24.98 -21.25
N ASN A 627 24.35 -24.43 -21.12
CA ASN A 627 25.32 -24.38 -22.20
C ASN A 627 25.84 -25.79 -22.52
N GLU A 628 26.10 -26.60 -21.49
CA GLU A 628 26.49 -28.00 -21.65
C GLU A 628 25.37 -28.84 -22.25
N MET A 629 24.12 -28.67 -21.81
CA MET A 629 22.96 -29.37 -22.36
C MET A 629 22.81 -29.10 -23.86
N ILE A 630 22.78 -27.82 -24.26
CA ILE A 630 22.67 -27.41 -25.66
C ILE A 630 23.86 -27.96 -26.46
N ARG A 631 25.09 -27.82 -25.96
CA ARG A 631 26.30 -28.31 -26.62
C ARG A 631 26.29 -29.82 -26.81
N ASN A 632 25.88 -30.58 -25.79
CA ASN A 632 25.83 -32.04 -25.84
C ASN A 632 24.80 -32.51 -26.87
N ILE A 633 23.62 -31.89 -26.89
CA ILE A 633 22.59 -32.15 -27.90
C ILE A 633 23.13 -31.82 -29.29
N GLN A 634 23.64 -30.60 -29.52
CA GLN A 634 24.17 -30.19 -30.83
C GLN A 634 25.29 -31.13 -31.32
N THR A 635 26.19 -31.55 -30.41
CA THR A 635 27.27 -32.49 -30.73
C THR A 635 26.72 -33.85 -31.12
N TYR A 636 25.73 -34.36 -30.39
CA TYR A 636 25.04 -35.60 -30.71
C TYR A 636 24.31 -35.52 -32.04
N LEU A 637 23.56 -34.44 -32.30
CA LEU A 637 22.85 -34.24 -33.56
C LEU A 637 23.82 -34.25 -34.75
N ARG A 638 25.01 -33.65 -34.59
CA ARG A 638 26.05 -33.60 -35.63
C ARG A 638 26.64 -34.99 -35.88
N SER A 639 27.00 -35.70 -34.80
CA SER A 639 27.57 -37.05 -34.92
C SER A 639 26.55 -38.07 -35.44
N ALA A 640 25.27 -37.90 -35.10
CA ALA A 640 24.17 -38.73 -35.56
C ALA A 640 23.67 -38.38 -36.96
N LYS A 641 24.23 -37.34 -37.61
CA LYS A 641 23.86 -36.87 -38.96
C LYS A 641 22.37 -36.53 -39.11
N TRP A 642 21.74 -35.97 -38.08
CA TRP A 642 20.38 -35.44 -38.21
C TRP A 642 20.41 -34.17 -39.04
N ASP A 643 19.35 -33.91 -39.81
CA ASP A 643 19.23 -32.65 -40.56
C ASP A 643 19.15 -31.46 -39.59
N GLN A 644 20.11 -30.54 -39.72
CA GLN A 644 20.31 -29.38 -38.84
C GLN A 644 20.04 -28.05 -39.53
N THR A 645 19.58 -28.07 -40.79
CA THR A 645 19.55 -26.87 -41.64
C THR A 645 18.64 -25.75 -41.11
N THR A 646 17.75 -26.02 -40.16
CA THR A 646 16.96 -25.00 -39.44
C THR A 646 16.52 -25.51 -38.05
N ILE A 647 17.41 -25.54 -37.06
CA ILE A 647 16.93 -25.61 -35.66
C ILE A 647 16.50 -24.20 -35.26
N THR A 648 15.24 -23.88 -35.54
CA THR A 648 14.62 -22.64 -35.12
C THR A 648 13.65 -22.98 -34.00
N ILE A 649 13.96 -22.55 -32.78
CA ILE A 649 13.03 -22.64 -31.65
C ILE A 649 11.98 -21.54 -31.87
N SER A 650 10.72 -21.94 -32.04
CA SER A 650 9.62 -20.97 -32.21
C SER A 650 9.36 -20.20 -30.91
N ASP A 651 8.98 -18.93 -31.03
CA ASP A 651 8.59 -18.12 -29.86
C ASP A 651 7.39 -18.70 -29.13
N GLU A 652 6.48 -19.36 -29.86
CA GLU A 652 5.34 -20.07 -29.29
C GLU A 652 5.77 -21.20 -28.33
N LEU A 653 6.80 -21.98 -28.69
CA LEU A 653 7.34 -23.01 -27.83
C LEU A 653 8.02 -22.42 -26.58
N LYS A 654 8.78 -21.33 -26.74
CA LYS A 654 9.39 -20.62 -25.61
C LYS A 654 8.34 -20.09 -24.65
N GLN A 655 7.29 -19.46 -25.17
CA GLN A 655 6.16 -18.96 -24.38
C GLN A 655 5.42 -20.09 -23.68
N TRP A 656 5.19 -21.22 -24.35
CA TRP A 656 4.56 -22.39 -23.73
C TRP A 656 5.40 -22.95 -22.57
N ILE A 657 6.73 -23.06 -22.72
CA ILE A 657 7.63 -23.49 -21.64
C ILE A 657 7.57 -22.50 -20.46
N ARG A 658 7.54 -21.20 -20.73
CA ARG A 658 7.36 -20.14 -19.71
C ARG A 658 5.98 -20.20 -19.05
N ALA A 659 4.97 -20.76 -19.71
CA ALA A 659 3.63 -20.88 -19.14
C ALA A 659 3.44 -22.06 -18.18
N LEU A 660 4.38 -23.02 -18.15
CA LEU A 660 4.25 -24.22 -17.32
C LEU A 660 4.29 -23.90 -15.82
N GLN A 661 3.37 -24.49 -15.08
CA GLN A 661 3.28 -24.38 -13.61
C GLN A 661 3.70 -25.67 -12.94
N PRO A 662 4.39 -25.61 -11.79
CA PRO A 662 4.66 -26.81 -11.03
C PRO A 662 3.36 -27.41 -10.46
N THR A 663 3.21 -28.70 -10.65
CA THR A 663 2.03 -29.47 -10.26
C THR A 663 2.47 -30.62 -9.35
N HIS A 664 1.95 -30.65 -8.14
CA HIS A 664 2.19 -31.69 -7.16
C HIS A 664 0.96 -32.59 -7.02
N ARG A 665 1.20 -33.85 -6.71
CA ARG A 665 0.15 -34.83 -6.41
C ARG A 665 0.37 -35.40 -5.03
N CYS A 666 -0.71 -35.51 -4.27
CA CYS A 666 -0.68 -36.10 -2.95
C CYS A 666 -1.93 -36.94 -2.68
N ASN A 667 -1.84 -37.79 -1.66
CA ASN A 667 -2.99 -38.53 -1.15
C ASN A 667 -3.68 -37.76 -0.02
N LYS A 668 -4.85 -38.26 0.40
CA LYS A 668 -5.64 -37.70 1.50
C LYS A 668 -4.80 -37.39 2.75
N LEU A 669 -3.98 -38.32 3.23
CA LEU A 669 -3.25 -38.15 4.50
C LEU A 669 -2.24 -37.00 4.42
N ILE A 670 -1.51 -36.89 3.29
CA ILE A 670 -0.59 -35.78 3.07
C ILE A 670 -1.36 -34.46 2.94
N PHE A 671 -2.48 -34.45 2.23
CA PHE A 671 -3.30 -33.25 2.06
C PHE A 671 -3.87 -32.73 3.39
N GLU A 672 -4.37 -33.62 4.25
CA GLU A 672 -4.83 -33.25 5.60
C GLU A 672 -3.70 -32.67 6.43
N SER A 673 -2.49 -33.24 6.33
CA SER A 673 -1.32 -32.70 7.02
C SER A 673 -0.92 -31.31 6.50
N ILE A 674 -0.97 -31.07 5.19
CA ILE A 674 -0.72 -29.73 4.59
C ILE A 674 -1.67 -28.69 5.20
N LEU A 675 -2.95 -29.02 5.34
CA LEU A 675 -3.96 -28.13 5.93
C LEU A 675 -3.70 -27.85 7.42
N VAL A 676 -3.29 -28.87 8.17
CA VAL A 676 -3.01 -28.76 9.62
C VAL A 676 -1.74 -27.94 9.89
N HIS A 677 -0.67 -28.17 9.11
CA HIS A 677 0.59 -27.44 9.29
C HIS A 677 0.57 -26.05 8.67
N GLY A 678 -0.32 -25.79 7.71
CA GLY A 678 -0.42 -24.49 7.05
C GLY A 678 0.66 -24.24 6.00
N HIS A 679 1.33 -25.28 5.51
CA HIS A 679 2.31 -25.22 4.44
C HIS A 679 2.53 -26.61 3.80
N ILE A 680 2.92 -26.65 2.52
CA ILE A 680 3.52 -27.84 1.90
C ILE A 680 4.97 -27.94 2.39
N MET A 681 5.46 -29.16 2.54
CA MET A 681 6.78 -29.41 3.11
C MET A 681 7.50 -30.53 2.38
N SER A 682 8.82 -30.44 2.32
CA SER A 682 9.65 -31.49 1.75
C SER A 682 9.70 -32.73 2.64
N ARG A 683 10.23 -33.82 2.09
CA ARG A 683 10.44 -35.05 2.83
C ARG A 683 11.38 -34.87 4.02
N ASP A 684 12.44 -34.08 3.85
CA ASP A 684 13.42 -33.78 4.89
C ASP A 684 12.76 -33.06 6.08
N HIS A 685 11.90 -32.09 5.79
CA HIS A 685 11.14 -31.40 6.83
C HIS A 685 10.14 -32.34 7.52
N MET A 686 9.41 -33.18 6.78
CA MET A 686 8.53 -34.20 7.37
C MET A 686 9.29 -35.14 8.30
N ASN A 687 10.50 -35.55 7.95
CA ASN A 687 11.34 -36.38 8.82
C ASN A 687 11.74 -35.64 10.10
N SER A 688 11.93 -34.32 10.05
CA SER A 688 12.23 -33.51 11.24
C SER A 688 11.10 -33.49 12.26
N LEU A 689 9.84 -33.65 11.81
CA LEU A 689 8.62 -33.72 12.62
C LEU A 689 8.48 -35.03 13.42
N THR A 690 9.44 -35.96 13.29
CA THR A 690 9.56 -37.12 14.19
C THR A 690 10.07 -36.77 15.59
N LYS A 691 10.51 -35.51 15.79
CA LYS A 691 11.00 -35.00 17.08
C LYS A 691 9.96 -34.06 17.68
N SER A 692 9.62 -34.27 18.95
CA SER A 692 8.66 -33.41 19.69
C SER A 692 9.05 -31.94 19.66
N ASP A 693 10.33 -31.60 19.81
CA ASP A 693 10.82 -30.21 19.74
C ASP A 693 10.54 -29.55 18.38
N SER A 694 10.67 -30.29 17.28
CA SER A 694 10.39 -29.78 15.94
C SER A 694 8.90 -29.51 15.76
N VAL A 695 8.05 -30.40 16.29
CA VAL A 695 6.58 -30.25 16.25
C VAL A 695 6.13 -29.08 17.13
N ALA A 696 6.73 -28.89 18.31
CA ALA A 696 6.45 -27.72 19.16
C ALA A 696 6.84 -26.41 18.47
N LYS A 697 7.96 -26.40 17.73
CA LYS A 697 8.34 -25.26 16.88
C LYS A 697 7.32 -25.04 15.76
N ALA A 698 6.92 -26.09 15.05
CA ALA A 698 5.91 -26.01 13.99
C ALA A 698 4.59 -25.44 14.52
N ALA A 699 4.13 -25.89 15.69
CA ALA A 699 2.93 -25.37 16.35
C ALA A 699 3.08 -23.88 16.70
N LYS A 700 4.22 -23.44 17.24
CA LYS A 700 4.49 -22.02 17.51
C LYS A 700 4.49 -21.16 16.25
N HIS A 701 4.98 -21.70 15.14
CA HIS A 701 5.01 -21.01 13.84
C HIS A 701 3.66 -21.03 13.12
N HIS A 702 2.69 -21.80 13.59
CA HIS A 702 1.33 -21.76 13.06
C HIS A 702 0.72 -20.38 13.24
N THR A 703 0.24 -19.76 12.17
CA THR A 703 -0.14 -18.33 12.13
C THR A 703 -1.16 -17.93 13.20
N LYS A 704 -2.14 -18.78 13.51
CA LYS A 704 -3.12 -18.51 14.58
C LYS A 704 -2.47 -18.46 15.96
N ILE A 705 -1.54 -19.38 16.23
CA ILE A 705 -0.79 -19.42 17.49
C ILE A 705 0.16 -18.21 17.54
N LYS A 706 0.88 -17.92 16.45
CA LYS A 706 1.75 -16.75 16.34
C LYS A 706 1.00 -15.44 16.66
N ARG A 707 -0.22 -15.26 16.14
CA ARG A 707 -1.07 -14.09 16.49
C ARG A 707 -1.43 -13.99 17.96
N ILE A 708 -1.75 -15.12 18.59
CA ILE A 708 -2.00 -15.13 20.03
C ILE A 708 -0.74 -14.69 20.76
N PHE A 709 0.42 -15.20 20.35
CA PHE A 709 1.72 -14.74 20.86
C PHE A 709 1.96 -13.25 20.63
N ASP A 710 1.62 -12.71 19.46
CA ASP A 710 1.80 -11.30 19.13
C ASP A 710 0.93 -10.40 20.02
N LYS A 711 -0.28 -10.84 20.42
CA LYS A 711 -1.13 -10.12 21.40
C LYS A 711 -0.58 -10.12 22.83
N ILE A 712 0.34 -11.03 23.16
CA ILE A 712 0.86 -11.19 24.53
C ILE A 712 2.06 -10.26 24.74
N ASN A 713 1.83 -9.14 25.42
CA ASN A 713 2.88 -8.16 25.69
C ASN A 713 3.76 -8.51 26.91
N ASN A 714 3.44 -9.59 27.61
CA ASN A 714 4.17 -10.05 28.79
C ASN A 714 5.10 -11.25 28.46
N PRO A 715 6.43 -11.10 28.54
CA PRO A 715 7.39 -12.17 28.22
C PRO A 715 7.21 -13.45 29.05
N SER A 716 6.84 -13.34 30.32
CA SER A 716 6.61 -14.51 31.19
C SER A 716 5.36 -15.29 30.80
N VAL A 717 4.36 -14.59 30.24
CA VAL A 717 3.15 -15.23 29.70
C VAL A 717 3.48 -15.94 28.39
N LYS A 718 4.26 -15.31 27.49
CA LYS A 718 4.78 -15.96 26.27
C LYS A 718 5.53 -17.24 26.61
N GLN A 719 6.45 -17.20 27.57
CA GLN A 719 7.18 -18.37 28.02
C GLN A 719 6.25 -19.47 28.57
N THR A 720 5.22 -19.10 29.34
CA THR A 720 4.23 -20.07 29.85
C THR A 720 3.43 -20.72 28.71
N CYS A 721 3.08 -19.98 27.66
CA CYS A 721 2.46 -20.54 26.45
C CYS A 721 3.40 -21.49 25.70
N GLU A 722 4.71 -21.18 25.61
CA GLU A 722 5.70 -22.09 24.99
C GLU A 722 5.86 -23.39 25.76
N GLU A 723 5.91 -23.31 27.09
CA GLU A 723 5.93 -24.49 27.98
C GLU A 723 4.66 -25.32 27.81
N TYR A 724 3.48 -24.66 27.73
CA TYR A 724 2.21 -25.34 27.48
C TYR A 724 2.18 -26.12 26.15
N ILE A 725 2.67 -25.51 25.07
CA ILE A 725 2.77 -26.15 23.75
C ILE A 725 3.69 -27.38 23.82
N LYS A 726 4.86 -27.27 24.46
CA LYS A 726 5.81 -28.39 24.59
C LYS A 726 5.18 -29.59 25.32
N ILE A 727 4.54 -29.35 26.47
CA ILE A 727 3.88 -30.40 27.26
C ILE A 727 2.78 -31.10 26.43
N LEU A 728 1.96 -30.33 25.71
CA LEU A 728 0.93 -30.89 24.83
C LEU A 728 1.50 -31.83 23.76
N VAL A 729 2.59 -31.42 23.10
CA VAL A 729 3.26 -32.25 22.09
C VAL A 729 3.85 -33.52 22.70
N GLU A 730 4.54 -33.42 23.85
CA GLU A 730 5.12 -34.57 24.53
C GLU A 730 4.07 -35.62 24.93
N ILE A 731 2.91 -35.19 25.43
CA ILE A 731 1.80 -36.10 25.75
C ILE A 731 1.35 -36.87 24.51
N GLN A 732 1.21 -36.22 23.36
CA GLN A 732 0.80 -36.89 22.13
C GLN A 732 1.84 -37.89 21.62
N PHE A 733 3.13 -37.55 21.72
CA PHE A 733 4.23 -38.44 21.34
C PHE A 733 4.32 -39.67 22.26
N ASN A 734 4.08 -39.50 23.57
CA ASN A 734 4.13 -40.59 24.54
C ASN A 734 3.00 -41.60 24.39
N LYS A 735 1.84 -41.21 23.85
CA LYS A 735 0.74 -42.15 23.55
C LYS A 735 1.12 -43.23 22.54
N ILE A 736 2.11 -42.97 21.68
CA ILE A 736 2.53 -43.86 20.58
C ILE A 736 3.82 -44.62 20.94
N GLY A 737 4.71 -44.03 21.74
CA GLY A 737 5.97 -44.63 22.17
C GLY A 737 5.87 -45.59 23.35
N LYS A 738 5.33 -46.81 23.16
CA LYS A 738 5.53 -48.00 24.03
C LYS A 738 5.48 -47.84 25.58
N THR A 739 4.72 -46.90 26.14
CA THR A 739 4.24 -46.97 27.54
C THR A 739 2.78 -46.59 27.57
N LYS A 740 1.90 -47.55 27.89
CA LYS A 740 0.43 -47.39 28.00
C LYS A 740 -0.04 -46.46 29.13
N THR A 741 0.89 -45.82 29.82
CA THR A 741 0.66 -44.84 30.88
C THR A 741 1.45 -43.60 30.52
N VAL A 742 0.75 -42.56 30.07
CA VAL A 742 1.25 -41.18 30.23
C VAL A 742 1.61 -41.05 31.71
N SER A 743 2.81 -40.57 32.05
CA SER A 743 3.16 -40.41 33.47
C SER A 743 2.13 -39.45 34.10
N GLU A 744 1.54 -39.82 35.25
CA GLU A 744 0.60 -38.94 35.98
C GLU A 744 1.20 -37.53 36.18
N SER A 745 2.53 -37.44 36.27
CA SER A 745 3.30 -36.19 36.32
C SER A 745 3.07 -35.24 35.14
N LEU A 746 2.98 -35.72 33.89
CA LEU A 746 2.82 -34.87 32.70
C LEU A 746 1.39 -34.34 32.56
N GLU A 747 0.39 -35.14 32.92
CA GLU A 747 -1.01 -34.68 32.95
C GLU A 747 -1.23 -33.63 34.05
N ASP A 748 -0.59 -33.82 35.22
CA ASP A 748 -0.55 -32.83 36.29
C ASP A 748 0.15 -31.53 35.86
N GLU A 749 1.26 -31.62 35.13
CA GLU A 749 1.97 -30.45 34.59
C GLU A 749 1.14 -29.71 33.53
N LEU A 750 0.45 -30.44 32.65
CA LEU A 750 -0.48 -29.86 31.68
C LEU A 750 -1.61 -29.12 32.38
N LEU A 751 -2.21 -29.73 33.40
CA LEU A 751 -3.29 -29.12 34.18
C LEU A 751 -2.80 -27.88 34.94
N LYS A 752 -1.62 -27.95 35.57
CA LYS A 752 -0.99 -26.79 36.23
C LYS A 752 -0.71 -25.66 35.25
N SER A 753 -0.18 -25.97 34.08
CA SER A 753 0.12 -24.99 33.04
C SER A 753 -1.15 -24.35 32.47
N LYS A 754 -2.19 -25.15 32.19
CA LYS A 754 -3.51 -24.65 31.76
C LYS A 754 -4.18 -23.77 32.83
N LEU A 755 -4.14 -24.18 34.10
CA LEU A 755 -4.65 -23.38 35.22
C LEU A 755 -3.87 -22.07 35.38
N LYS A 756 -2.55 -22.09 35.19
CA LYS A 756 -1.70 -20.89 35.21
C LYS A 756 -2.09 -19.93 34.09
N LEU A 757 -2.29 -20.43 32.87
CA LEU A 757 -2.78 -19.63 31.73
C LEU A 757 -4.20 -19.09 31.96
N ASN A 758 -5.13 -19.90 32.46
CA ASN A 758 -6.49 -19.45 32.76
C ASN A 758 -6.53 -18.39 33.88
N ARG A 759 -5.63 -18.45 34.86
CA ARG A 759 -5.46 -17.39 35.86
C ARG A 759 -4.92 -16.08 35.26
N LEU A 760 -4.24 -16.18 34.12
CA LEU A 760 -3.71 -15.07 33.33
C LEU A 760 -4.69 -14.60 32.24
N HIS A 761 -6.00 -14.81 32.43
CA HIS A 761 -7.08 -14.42 31.47
C HIS A 761 -7.00 -12.97 30.98
N ARG A 762 -6.40 -12.07 31.77
CA ARG A 762 -6.14 -10.67 31.41
C ARG A 762 -5.14 -10.50 30.26
N TYR A 763 -4.29 -11.50 30.01
CA TYR A 763 -3.24 -11.50 28.99
C TYR A 763 -3.48 -12.52 27.87
N VAL A 764 -4.17 -13.63 28.16
CA VAL A 764 -4.52 -14.70 27.20
C VAL A 764 -5.92 -15.18 27.52
N THR A 765 -6.86 -15.06 26.59
CA THR A 765 -8.25 -15.44 26.85
C THR A 765 -8.41 -16.96 26.95
N SER A 766 -9.51 -17.45 27.53
CA SER A 766 -9.80 -18.89 27.55
C SER A 766 -9.95 -19.47 26.14
N GLU A 767 -10.50 -18.69 25.20
CA GLU A 767 -10.59 -19.05 23.78
C GLU A 767 -9.20 -19.16 23.12
N ASP A 768 -8.27 -18.26 23.45
CA ASP A 768 -6.89 -18.33 22.98
C ASP A 768 -6.18 -19.59 23.51
N VAL A 769 -6.37 -19.93 24.79
CA VAL A 769 -5.82 -21.16 25.39
C VAL A 769 -6.40 -22.41 24.73
N GLU A 770 -7.71 -22.43 24.47
CA GLU A 770 -8.39 -23.52 23.77
C GLU A 770 -7.91 -23.64 22.32
N THR A 771 -7.68 -22.51 21.64
CA THR A 771 -7.14 -22.47 20.28
C THR A 771 -5.71 -23.01 20.23
N ILE A 772 -4.84 -22.58 21.15
CA ILE A 772 -3.48 -23.14 21.29
C ILE A 772 -3.55 -24.64 21.52
N GLN A 773 -4.43 -25.08 22.43
CA GLN A 773 -4.56 -26.49 22.77
C GLN A 773 -5.02 -27.32 21.57
N ALA A 774 -6.11 -26.92 20.91
CA ALA A 774 -6.69 -27.65 19.78
C ALA A 774 -5.70 -27.77 18.62
N LEU A 775 -5.13 -26.66 18.17
CA LEU A 775 -4.19 -26.65 17.04
C LEU A 775 -2.89 -27.39 17.36
N THR A 776 -2.37 -27.27 18.58
CA THR A 776 -1.15 -28.01 18.96
C THR A 776 -1.38 -29.52 18.94
N ILE A 777 -2.54 -29.98 19.41
CA ILE A 777 -2.92 -31.39 19.36
C ILE A 777 -3.07 -31.85 17.91
N GLU A 778 -3.79 -31.10 17.08
CA GLU A 778 -3.98 -31.43 15.65
C GLU A 778 -2.63 -31.51 14.92
N ILE A 779 -1.73 -30.53 15.12
CA ILE A 779 -0.38 -30.50 14.52
C ILE A 779 0.45 -31.69 14.98
N ALA A 780 0.38 -32.06 16.27
CA ALA A 780 1.09 -33.22 16.79
C ALA A 780 0.55 -34.53 16.22
N GLU A 781 -0.76 -34.71 16.18
CA GLU A 781 -1.40 -35.90 15.60
C GLU A 781 -1.14 -36.02 14.09
N GLY A 782 -1.24 -34.91 13.36
CA GLY A 782 -0.89 -34.83 11.93
C GLY A 782 0.58 -35.19 11.68
N SER A 783 1.49 -34.68 12.50
CA SER A 783 2.93 -35.04 12.44
C SER A 783 3.17 -36.53 12.66
N LEU A 784 2.45 -37.15 13.60
CA LEU A 784 2.55 -38.58 13.90
C LEU A 784 1.95 -39.45 12.77
N GLN A 785 0.85 -39.00 12.16
CA GLN A 785 0.23 -39.66 11.01
C GLN A 785 1.12 -39.63 9.77
N LEU A 786 1.83 -38.52 9.52
CA LEU A 786 2.82 -38.42 8.44
C LEU A 786 3.91 -39.52 8.53
N HIS A 787 4.31 -39.91 9.73
CA HIS A 787 5.34 -40.91 9.94
C HIS A 787 4.83 -42.35 9.80
N SER A 788 3.57 -42.60 10.16
CA SER A 788 2.96 -43.94 10.04
C SER A 788 2.49 -44.27 8.62
N SER A 789 2.40 -43.29 7.73
CA SER A 789 2.02 -43.47 6.34
C SER A 789 3.15 -44.12 5.53
N PRO A 790 2.94 -45.23 4.79
CA PRO A 790 3.97 -45.83 3.94
C PRO A 790 4.19 -45.10 2.60
N THR A 791 3.31 -44.17 2.24
CA THR A 791 3.35 -43.47 0.95
C THR A 791 4.26 -42.26 0.99
N GLY A 792 5.17 -42.13 0.03
CA GLY A 792 6.10 -41.00 -0.04
C GLY A 792 7.18 -41.00 1.04
N ILE A 793 7.37 -42.10 1.79
CA ILE A 793 8.50 -42.25 2.72
C ILE A 793 9.72 -42.80 1.99
N GLY A 794 10.60 -41.87 1.61
CA GLY A 794 12.05 -42.02 1.44
C GLY A 794 12.55 -43.24 0.66
N PHE A 795 12.74 -43.10 -0.65
CA PHE A 795 13.83 -43.83 -1.29
C PHE A 795 15.14 -43.30 -0.72
N GLY A 796 15.99 -44.15 -0.13
CA GLY A 796 17.29 -43.73 0.38
C GLY A 796 18.16 -43.01 -0.66
N PHE A 797 17.86 -43.23 -1.94
CA PHE A 797 18.53 -42.56 -3.04
C PHE A 797 18.19 -41.05 -3.16
N ASP A 798 16.98 -40.61 -2.80
CA ASP A 798 16.60 -39.19 -2.83
C ASP A 798 17.42 -38.35 -1.84
N GLN A 799 17.81 -38.95 -0.71
CA GLN A 799 18.71 -38.31 0.25
C GLN A 799 20.10 -38.08 -0.35
N SER A 800 20.58 -39.03 -1.17
CA SER A 800 21.88 -38.91 -1.85
C SER A 800 21.86 -37.87 -2.97
N LEU A 801 20.72 -37.70 -3.65
CA LEU A 801 20.51 -36.67 -4.67
C LEU A 801 20.16 -35.29 -4.09
N GLY A 802 19.85 -35.22 -2.79
CA GLY A 802 19.36 -34.01 -2.12
C GLY A 802 17.93 -33.61 -2.49
N THR A 803 17.23 -34.37 -3.34
CA THR A 803 15.85 -34.09 -3.77
C THR A 803 14.85 -34.21 -2.62
N ASN A 804 15.17 -34.98 -1.58
CA ASN A 804 14.37 -35.08 -0.36
C ASN A 804 14.20 -33.73 0.36
N LYS A 805 15.10 -32.77 0.13
CA LYS A 805 15.03 -31.43 0.71
C LYS A 805 14.06 -30.50 -0.02
N HIS A 806 13.63 -30.88 -1.22
CA HIS A 806 12.70 -30.12 -2.05
C HIS A 806 11.29 -30.71 -1.96
N VAL A 807 10.28 -29.87 -2.20
CA VAL A 807 8.95 -30.37 -2.55
C VAL A 807 8.98 -30.79 -4.02
N PHE A 808 8.60 -32.04 -4.29
CA PHE A 808 8.54 -32.59 -5.64
C PHE A 808 7.35 -32.03 -6.43
N GLY A 809 7.50 -31.84 -7.73
CA GLY A 809 6.39 -31.56 -8.64
C GLY A 809 6.75 -31.89 -10.09
N VAL A 810 5.80 -31.69 -10.98
CA VAL A 810 5.97 -31.80 -12.44
C VAL A 810 5.62 -30.45 -13.06
N LEU A 811 6.45 -29.90 -13.96
CA LEU A 811 6.09 -28.66 -14.65
C LEU A 811 5.06 -28.95 -15.74
N GLY A 812 3.84 -28.45 -15.58
CA GLY A 812 2.71 -28.73 -16.48
C GLY A 812 1.86 -29.92 -16.02
N PRO A 813 1.05 -30.51 -16.93
CA PRO A 813 0.11 -31.57 -16.56
C PRO A 813 0.83 -32.81 -16.00
N HIS A 814 0.55 -33.12 -14.72
CA HIS A 814 1.08 -34.32 -14.08
C HIS A 814 0.16 -35.52 -14.38
N THR A 815 0.63 -36.47 -15.20
CA THR A 815 -0.09 -37.70 -15.61
C THR A 815 0.19 -38.93 -14.72
N GLY A 816 1.22 -38.90 -13.87
CA GLY A 816 1.54 -39.96 -12.92
C GLY A 816 0.57 -40.01 -11.72
N TYR A 817 -0.41 -40.89 -11.75
CA TYR A 817 -1.48 -41.01 -10.74
C TYR A 817 -1.06 -41.75 -9.46
N TYR A 818 0.10 -42.42 -9.46
CA TYR A 818 0.62 -43.23 -8.33
C TYR A 818 1.06 -42.41 -7.10
N TYR A 819 1.07 -41.08 -7.16
CA TYR A 819 1.32 -40.19 -6.00
C TYR A 819 0.05 -39.76 -5.27
N GLY A 820 -1.12 -40.05 -5.83
CA GLY A 820 -2.41 -39.70 -5.28
C GLY A 820 -3.31 -38.95 -6.26
N ASP A 821 -4.56 -38.80 -5.81
CA ASP A 821 -5.68 -38.30 -6.60
C ASP A 821 -5.97 -36.81 -6.33
N ILE A 822 -5.26 -36.17 -5.40
CA ILE A 822 -5.36 -34.74 -5.11
C ILE A 822 -4.23 -34.03 -5.86
N ILE A 823 -4.59 -33.08 -6.71
CA ILE A 823 -3.63 -32.33 -7.55
C ILE A 823 -3.55 -30.91 -7.04
N LEU A 824 -2.35 -30.46 -6.69
CA LEU A 824 -2.03 -29.09 -6.29
C LEU A 824 -1.26 -28.43 -7.44
N VAL A 825 -1.81 -27.37 -8.03
CA VAL A 825 -1.14 -26.54 -9.03
C VAL A 825 -0.59 -25.33 -8.31
N PHE A 826 0.72 -25.10 -8.43
CA PHE A 826 1.38 -23.96 -7.81
C PHE A 826 1.45 -22.77 -8.76
N ARG A 827 1.50 -21.58 -8.16
CA ARG A 827 1.84 -20.33 -8.83
C ARG A 827 3.19 -20.45 -9.56
N HIS A 828 3.27 -19.94 -10.79
CA HIS A 828 4.47 -20.06 -11.62
C HIS A 828 5.67 -19.29 -11.02
N GLU A 829 5.37 -18.23 -10.26
CA GLU A 829 6.28 -17.41 -9.48
C GLU A 829 7.18 -18.26 -8.57
N LEU A 830 6.72 -19.44 -8.16
CA LEU A 830 7.50 -20.36 -7.34
C LEU A 830 8.74 -20.88 -8.08
N MET A 831 8.73 -20.99 -9.40
CA MET A 831 9.89 -21.46 -10.20
C MET A 831 11.02 -20.43 -10.30
N TYR A 832 10.75 -19.21 -9.84
CA TYR A 832 11.71 -18.12 -9.68
C TYR A 832 12.25 -18.04 -8.25
N HIS A 833 11.84 -18.94 -7.34
CA HIS A 833 12.45 -19.01 -6.03
C HIS A 833 13.89 -19.55 -6.13
N PRO A 834 14.88 -19.00 -5.41
CA PRO A 834 16.29 -19.43 -5.41
C PRO A 834 16.52 -20.94 -5.18
N ASP A 835 15.67 -21.55 -4.35
CA ASP A 835 15.69 -23.00 -4.06
C ASP A 835 14.85 -23.83 -5.03
N SER A 836 14.18 -23.19 -5.99
CA SER A 836 13.47 -23.90 -7.05
C SER A 836 14.42 -24.23 -8.20
N ASN A 837 14.23 -25.39 -8.81
CA ASN A 837 14.89 -25.77 -10.05
C ASN A 837 14.04 -26.84 -10.73
N PHE A 838 14.41 -27.25 -11.92
CA PHE A 838 13.83 -28.43 -12.54
C PHE A 838 14.87 -29.21 -13.32
N SER A 839 14.67 -30.51 -13.46
CA SER A 839 15.49 -31.37 -14.32
C SER A 839 14.65 -31.98 -15.42
N ILE A 840 15.30 -32.33 -16.52
CA ILE A 840 14.65 -33.10 -17.56
C ILE A 840 14.73 -34.57 -17.18
N GLN A 841 13.56 -35.15 -16.91
CA GLN A 841 13.33 -36.43 -16.26
C GLN A 841 13.59 -36.41 -14.75
N ALA A 842 13.06 -37.44 -14.11
CA ALA A 842 13.15 -37.58 -12.67
C ALA A 842 14.57 -37.86 -12.18
N ALA A 843 14.93 -37.33 -11.02
CA ALA A 843 16.26 -37.47 -10.44
C ALA A 843 16.67 -38.95 -10.25
N THR A 844 15.70 -39.80 -9.92
CA THR A 844 15.88 -41.25 -9.74
C THR A 844 16.32 -41.97 -11.04
N THR A 845 16.15 -41.35 -12.22
CA THR A 845 16.61 -41.89 -13.51
C THR A 845 18.13 -41.83 -13.69
N PHE A 846 18.81 -40.92 -12.99
CA PHE A 846 20.28 -40.85 -12.91
C PHE A 846 20.85 -41.86 -11.91
N GLY A 847 20.00 -42.39 -11.03
CA GLY A 847 20.41 -43.31 -9.98
C GLY A 847 20.64 -44.74 -10.44
N GLN A 848 20.02 -45.67 -9.72
CA GLN A 848 20.23 -47.10 -9.92
C GLN A 848 19.70 -47.58 -11.28
N SER A 849 18.62 -46.96 -11.79
CA SER A 849 17.98 -47.36 -13.05
C SER A 849 18.83 -47.02 -14.29
N LYS A 850 19.70 -46.01 -14.19
CA LYS A 850 20.50 -45.44 -15.28
C LYS A 850 19.66 -45.08 -16.52
N ASN A 851 18.36 -44.88 -16.34
CA ASN A 851 17.42 -44.67 -17.43
C ASN A 851 17.65 -43.32 -18.12
N ALA A 852 18.19 -42.32 -17.42
CA ALA A 852 18.58 -41.04 -18.02
C ALA A 852 19.47 -41.25 -19.25
N TYR A 853 20.49 -42.11 -19.14
CA TYR A 853 21.46 -42.41 -20.21
C TYR A 853 20.88 -43.26 -21.35
N LYS A 854 19.78 -43.99 -21.10
CA LYS A 854 19.08 -44.74 -22.15
C LYS A 854 18.13 -43.85 -22.94
N PHE A 855 17.44 -42.94 -22.25
CA PHE A 855 16.44 -42.06 -22.85
C PHE A 855 17.05 -40.80 -23.47
N ARG A 856 18.25 -40.39 -23.02
CA ARG A 856 18.96 -39.19 -23.46
C ARG A 856 20.33 -39.59 -24.03
N PRO A 857 20.42 -39.98 -25.31
CA PRO A 857 21.64 -40.56 -25.89
C PRO A 857 22.80 -39.56 -26.06
N TRP A 858 22.54 -38.26 -25.87
CA TRP A 858 23.57 -37.22 -25.77
C TRP A 858 24.23 -37.16 -24.37
N LEU A 859 23.78 -37.96 -23.41
CA LEU A 859 24.44 -38.14 -22.12
C LEU A 859 25.28 -39.42 -22.11
N THR A 860 26.45 -39.36 -21.47
CA THR A 860 27.31 -40.53 -21.22
C THR A 860 27.32 -40.86 -19.73
N ASP A 861 27.16 -42.14 -19.34
CA ASP A 861 27.22 -42.57 -17.93
C ASP A 861 28.64 -42.35 -17.38
N PRO A 862 28.82 -41.48 -16.38
CA PRO A 862 30.14 -41.19 -15.80
C PRO A 862 30.67 -42.34 -14.91
N GLY A 863 29.86 -43.38 -14.67
CA GLY A 863 30.32 -44.64 -14.06
C GLY A 863 29.84 -44.83 -12.62
N SER A 864 30.40 -44.10 -11.65
CA SER A 864 30.09 -44.31 -10.22
C SER A 864 28.75 -43.67 -9.79
N PRO A 865 28.10 -44.13 -8.70
CA PRO A 865 26.92 -43.45 -8.16
C PRO A 865 27.14 -41.98 -7.83
N GLU A 866 28.30 -41.62 -7.26
CA GLU A 866 28.66 -40.27 -6.83
C GLU A 866 28.80 -39.34 -8.04
N THR A 867 29.53 -39.79 -9.07
CA THR A 867 29.68 -39.04 -10.33
C THR A 867 28.37 -38.90 -11.09
N ARG A 868 27.44 -39.88 -10.96
CA ARG A 868 26.08 -39.74 -11.50
C ARG A 868 25.22 -38.72 -10.74
N ILE A 869 25.38 -38.60 -9.42
CA ILE A 869 24.71 -37.55 -8.62
C ILE A 869 25.22 -36.17 -9.05
N GLU A 870 26.54 -36.00 -9.20
CA GLU A 870 27.10 -34.76 -9.75
C GLU A 870 26.57 -34.46 -11.15
N HIS A 871 26.50 -35.47 -12.02
CA HIS A 871 25.98 -35.32 -13.37
C HIS A 871 24.47 -34.96 -13.39
N PHE A 872 23.68 -35.47 -12.45
CA PHE A 872 22.30 -35.04 -12.24
C PHE A 872 22.23 -33.54 -11.92
N HIS A 873 23.05 -33.05 -10.98
CA HIS A 873 23.10 -31.62 -10.65
C HIS A 873 23.56 -30.75 -11.83
N ARG A 874 24.41 -31.28 -12.74
CA ARG A 874 24.82 -30.62 -14.00
C ARG A 874 23.74 -30.60 -15.09
N ASN A 875 22.61 -31.26 -14.87
CA ASN A 875 21.47 -31.34 -15.81
C ASN A 875 20.22 -30.62 -15.28
N LYS A 876 20.38 -29.75 -14.29
CA LYS A 876 19.30 -28.92 -13.75
C LYS A 876 19.24 -27.57 -14.46
N LEU A 877 18.03 -27.11 -14.72
CA LEU A 877 17.70 -25.78 -15.20
C LEU A 877 16.96 -25.01 -14.11
N HIS A 878 16.92 -23.70 -14.25
CA HIS A 878 16.16 -22.82 -13.38
C HIS A 878 15.52 -21.74 -14.25
N CYS A 879 14.23 -21.48 -14.07
CA CYS A 879 13.46 -20.48 -14.86
C CYS A 879 13.99 -19.05 -14.74
N SER A 880 14.92 -18.90 -13.84
CA SER A 880 15.63 -17.71 -13.49
C SER A 880 16.71 -17.36 -14.53
N ILE A 881 17.29 -18.33 -15.22
CA ILE A 881 18.43 -18.08 -16.11
C ILE A 881 17.94 -17.71 -17.52
N PRO A 882 18.36 -16.58 -18.12
CA PRO A 882 18.02 -16.25 -19.49
C PRO A 882 18.42 -17.37 -20.44
N GLY A 883 17.49 -17.76 -21.31
CA GLY A 883 17.69 -18.86 -22.23
C GLY A 883 17.45 -20.25 -21.62
N TYR A 884 16.95 -20.36 -20.39
CA TYR A 884 16.54 -21.65 -19.82
C TYR A 884 15.50 -22.34 -20.72
N GLU A 885 14.59 -21.56 -21.31
CA GLU A 885 13.58 -22.01 -22.25
C GLU A 885 14.19 -22.50 -23.56
N ASP A 886 15.34 -21.97 -23.97
CA ASP A 886 16.06 -22.45 -25.14
C ASP A 886 16.65 -23.83 -24.83
N ALA A 887 17.35 -24.00 -23.71
CA ALA A 887 17.89 -25.30 -23.30
C ALA A 887 16.79 -26.35 -23.11
N ALA A 888 15.68 -25.96 -22.47
CA ALA A 888 14.50 -26.80 -22.30
C ALA A 888 13.86 -27.17 -23.66
N ALA A 889 13.71 -26.21 -24.57
CA ALA A 889 13.16 -26.43 -25.91
C ALA A 889 14.07 -27.35 -26.75
N TYR A 890 15.38 -27.11 -26.76
CA TYR A 890 16.35 -27.97 -27.46
C TYR A 890 16.21 -29.42 -27.04
N GLU A 891 16.10 -29.65 -25.73
CA GLU A 891 15.96 -31.00 -25.22
C GLU A 891 14.59 -31.61 -25.56
N LEU A 892 13.49 -30.87 -25.41
CA LEU A 892 12.16 -31.37 -25.79
C LEU A 892 12.07 -31.69 -27.29
N MET A 893 12.66 -30.85 -28.13
CA MET A 893 12.74 -31.09 -29.58
C MET A 893 13.58 -32.34 -29.88
N ALA A 894 14.75 -32.49 -29.26
CA ALA A 894 15.60 -33.66 -29.43
C ALA A 894 14.91 -34.95 -28.95
N LEU A 895 14.24 -34.92 -27.81
CA LEU A 895 13.46 -36.04 -27.27
C LEU A 895 12.26 -36.40 -28.14
N THR A 896 11.62 -35.41 -28.78
CA THR A 896 10.47 -35.63 -29.68
C THR A 896 10.91 -36.11 -31.06
N GLY A 897 12.05 -35.65 -31.54
CA GLY A 897 12.67 -36.09 -32.80
C GLY A 897 13.34 -37.47 -32.71
N LEU A 898 13.71 -37.94 -31.52
CA LEU A 898 14.47 -39.17 -31.31
C LEU A 898 13.90 -40.43 -32.01
N PRO A 899 12.58 -40.71 -31.95
CA PRO A 899 12.01 -41.85 -32.68
C PRO A 899 12.14 -41.73 -34.20
N LYS A 900 12.10 -40.51 -34.74
CA LYS A 900 12.18 -40.20 -36.17
C LYS A 900 13.62 -39.94 -36.65
N LYS A 901 14.58 -39.81 -35.73
CA LYS A 901 15.98 -39.40 -35.99
C LYS A 901 16.09 -38.11 -36.82
N SER A 902 15.18 -37.17 -36.58
CA SER A 902 15.12 -35.89 -37.30
C SER A 902 14.42 -34.82 -36.46
N LEU A 903 14.81 -33.56 -36.68
CA LEU A 903 14.14 -32.37 -36.11
C LEU A 903 13.18 -31.71 -37.11
N THR A 904 13.03 -32.24 -38.32
CA THR A 904 12.10 -31.71 -39.31
C THR A 904 10.65 -31.82 -38.81
N ASN A 905 9.88 -30.72 -38.91
CA ASN A 905 8.46 -30.64 -38.53
C ASN A 905 8.16 -30.97 -37.04
N ILE A 906 9.07 -30.62 -36.12
CA ILE A 906 8.79 -30.66 -34.69
C ILE A 906 8.26 -29.29 -34.25
N ASP A 907 6.94 -29.19 -34.13
CA ASP A 907 6.23 -28.01 -33.63
C ASP A 907 5.77 -28.20 -32.17
N LEU A 908 5.17 -27.15 -31.59
CA LEU A 908 4.65 -27.20 -30.22
C LEU A 908 3.63 -28.33 -30.02
N LYS A 909 2.76 -28.58 -31.02
CA LYS A 909 1.73 -29.60 -30.95
C LYS A 909 2.32 -31.00 -30.84
N ALA A 910 3.37 -31.31 -31.60
CA ALA A 910 4.08 -32.59 -31.51
C ALA A 910 4.71 -32.79 -30.11
N ILE A 911 5.27 -31.73 -29.53
CA ILE A 911 5.86 -31.75 -28.18
C ILE A 911 4.77 -32.00 -27.11
N GLN A 912 3.66 -31.27 -27.17
CA GLN A 912 2.52 -31.46 -26.26
C GLN A 912 1.95 -32.88 -26.35
N GLN A 913 1.78 -33.40 -27.57
CA GLN A 913 1.32 -34.78 -27.76
C GLN A 913 2.27 -35.80 -27.15
N ARG A 914 3.59 -35.63 -27.31
CA ARG A 914 4.57 -36.50 -26.64
C ARG A 914 4.42 -36.39 -25.12
N TRP A 915 4.34 -35.18 -24.59
CA TRP A 915 4.25 -34.90 -23.16
C TRP A 915 3.09 -35.64 -22.50
N LEU A 916 1.90 -35.62 -23.12
CA LEU A 916 0.70 -36.25 -22.58
C LEU A 916 0.70 -37.78 -22.69
N ASN A 917 1.52 -38.36 -23.57
CA ASN A 917 1.56 -39.80 -23.85
C ASN A 917 2.72 -40.54 -23.18
N ILE A 918 3.48 -39.88 -22.31
CA ILE A 918 4.59 -40.49 -21.56
C ILE A 918 4.38 -40.37 -20.06
N ASP A 919 5.13 -41.19 -19.31
CA ASP A 919 5.13 -41.13 -17.85
C ASP A 919 5.67 -39.78 -17.34
N SER A 920 5.13 -39.30 -16.22
CA SER A 920 5.52 -38.01 -15.66
C SER A 920 6.99 -37.94 -15.19
N HIS A 921 7.64 -39.07 -14.91
CA HIS A 921 9.08 -39.09 -14.65
C HIS A 921 9.93 -38.86 -15.91
N CYS A 922 9.33 -38.87 -17.10
CA CYS A 922 10.01 -38.65 -18.37
C CYS A 922 9.83 -37.21 -18.90
N VAL A 923 9.16 -36.34 -18.15
CA VAL A 923 9.01 -34.91 -18.43
C VAL A 923 9.81 -34.07 -17.44
N PHE A 924 9.49 -32.79 -17.26
CA PHE A 924 10.20 -31.91 -16.33
C PHE A 924 9.80 -32.19 -14.88
N GLU A 925 10.77 -32.65 -14.09
CA GLU A 925 10.66 -32.78 -12.63
C GLU A 925 11.03 -31.45 -11.98
N ALA A 926 10.07 -30.85 -11.28
CA ALA A 926 10.27 -29.63 -10.50
C ALA A 926 10.73 -29.99 -9.08
N HIS A 927 11.78 -29.29 -8.63
CA HIS A 927 12.26 -29.32 -7.26
C HIS A 927 11.98 -27.95 -6.66
N LEU A 928 11.01 -27.88 -5.77
CA LEU A 928 10.51 -26.64 -5.19
C LEU A 928 11.11 -26.42 -3.79
N PRO A 929 10.88 -25.25 -3.17
CA PRO A 929 11.48 -24.94 -1.87
C PRO A 929 11.05 -25.92 -0.78
N GLN A 930 11.84 -25.98 0.30
CA GLN A 930 11.61 -26.95 1.37
C GLN A 930 10.25 -26.78 2.05
N LEU A 931 9.80 -25.53 2.19
CA LEU A 931 8.53 -25.14 2.79
C LEU A 931 7.82 -24.19 1.84
N ILE A 932 6.63 -24.55 1.38
CA ILE A 932 5.83 -23.73 0.48
C ILE A 932 4.57 -23.31 1.22
N PRO A 933 4.38 -22.02 1.49
CA PRO A 933 3.16 -21.50 2.09
C PRO A 933 1.93 -21.76 1.21
N LEU A 934 0.74 -21.87 1.81
CA LEU A 934 -0.48 -22.29 1.09
C LEU A 934 -0.95 -21.29 0.03
N ASP A 935 -0.58 -20.01 0.15
CA ASP A 935 -0.89 -18.94 -0.80
C ASP A 935 -0.18 -19.09 -2.16
N TYR A 936 0.88 -19.89 -2.23
CA TYR A 936 1.51 -20.31 -3.49
C TYR A 936 0.74 -21.41 -4.24
N ILE A 937 -0.32 -21.99 -3.65
CA ILE A 937 -1.22 -22.87 -4.40
C ILE A 937 -2.17 -22.00 -5.23
N ASP A 938 -2.12 -22.19 -6.55
CA ASP A 938 -2.95 -21.49 -7.52
C ASP A 938 -4.30 -22.21 -7.73
N HIS A 939 -4.27 -23.55 -7.76
CA HIS A 939 -5.47 -24.35 -7.97
C HIS A 939 -5.36 -25.76 -7.36
N ILE A 940 -6.49 -26.34 -6.96
CA ILE A 940 -6.59 -27.69 -6.42
C ILE A 940 -7.67 -28.46 -7.16
N TYR A 941 -7.35 -29.63 -7.69
CA TYR A 941 -8.34 -30.58 -8.21
C TYR A 941 -8.48 -31.76 -7.26
N ILE A 942 -9.72 -32.05 -6.87
CA ILE A 942 -10.08 -33.19 -6.04
C ILE A 942 -11.38 -33.84 -6.52
N ALA A 943 -11.42 -35.17 -6.61
CA ALA A 943 -12.65 -35.90 -6.92
C ALA A 943 -13.61 -35.88 -5.72
N LYS A 944 -14.92 -35.84 -5.97
CA LYS A 944 -15.96 -35.78 -4.92
C LYS A 944 -15.81 -36.88 -3.88
N THR A 945 -15.60 -38.14 -4.30
CA THR A 945 -15.41 -39.26 -3.37
C THR A 945 -14.16 -39.11 -2.50
N THR A 946 -13.09 -38.51 -3.04
CA THR A 946 -11.87 -38.21 -2.27
C THR A 946 -12.12 -37.09 -1.26
N PHE A 947 -12.78 -36.02 -1.69
CA PHE A 947 -13.12 -34.89 -0.82
C PHE A 947 -14.04 -35.32 0.33
N ASP A 948 -15.09 -36.08 0.03
CA ASP A 948 -16.04 -36.59 1.02
C ASP A 948 -15.38 -37.57 2.01
N SER A 949 -14.28 -38.21 1.59
CA SER A 949 -13.50 -39.08 2.48
C SER A 949 -12.60 -38.32 3.45
N LEU A 950 -12.33 -37.02 3.24
CA LEU A 950 -11.52 -36.21 4.15
C LEU A 950 -12.22 -36.03 5.51
N SER A 951 -11.45 -35.78 6.57
CA SER A 951 -11.97 -35.41 7.89
C SER A 951 -12.82 -34.13 7.82
N THR A 952 -13.79 -33.99 8.71
CA THR A 952 -14.67 -32.81 8.77
C THR A 952 -13.87 -31.51 8.91
N TYR A 953 -12.79 -31.53 9.69
CA TYR A 953 -11.86 -30.41 9.81
C TYR A 953 -11.21 -30.09 8.46
N ALA A 954 -10.63 -31.10 7.79
CA ALA A 954 -9.97 -30.90 6.51
C ALA A 954 -10.92 -30.40 5.41
N GLN A 955 -12.16 -30.89 5.36
CA GLN A 955 -13.17 -30.38 4.43
C GLN A 955 -13.48 -28.89 4.67
N LYS A 956 -13.67 -28.50 5.94
CA LYS A 956 -13.92 -27.10 6.32
C LYS A 956 -12.71 -26.23 6.03
N SER A 957 -11.53 -26.67 6.45
CA SER A 957 -10.27 -25.95 6.25
C SER A 957 -9.94 -25.80 4.77
N ALA A 958 -10.07 -26.85 3.95
CA ALA A 958 -9.83 -26.75 2.51
C ALA A 958 -10.78 -25.75 1.84
N LYS A 959 -12.08 -25.80 2.15
CA LYS A 959 -13.07 -24.83 1.62
C LYS A 959 -12.77 -23.40 2.07
N THR A 960 -12.39 -23.22 3.34
CA THR A 960 -12.12 -21.90 3.93
C THR A 960 -10.81 -21.31 3.43
N ILE A 961 -9.78 -22.14 3.26
CA ILE A 961 -8.47 -21.69 2.80
C ILE A 961 -8.55 -21.44 1.30
N PHE A 962 -8.92 -22.42 0.49
CA PHE A 962 -8.71 -22.31 -0.95
C PHE A 962 -9.87 -21.66 -1.71
N ALA A 963 -11.09 -21.61 -1.15
CA ALA A 963 -12.27 -20.98 -1.78
C ALA A 963 -12.38 -21.33 -3.28
N ASP A 964 -12.30 -20.34 -4.17
CA ASP A 964 -12.40 -20.49 -5.62
C ASP A 964 -11.26 -21.31 -6.25
N ALA A 965 -10.11 -21.42 -5.58
CA ALA A 965 -9.02 -22.27 -6.02
C ALA A 965 -9.27 -23.77 -5.77
N LEU A 966 -10.32 -24.14 -5.02
CA LEU A 966 -10.68 -25.54 -4.75
C LEU A 966 -11.73 -26.07 -5.72
N CYS A 967 -11.31 -26.84 -6.72
CA CYS A 967 -12.18 -27.55 -7.64
C CYS A 967 -12.54 -28.96 -7.13
N ILE A 968 -13.72 -29.10 -6.54
CA ILE A 968 -14.33 -30.40 -6.20
C ILE A 968 -15.11 -30.89 -7.42
N THR A 969 -14.58 -31.88 -8.13
CA THR A 969 -15.20 -32.40 -9.37
C THR A 969 -16.23 -33.48 -9.05
N ASP A 970 -17.29 -33.59 -9.87
CA ASP A 970 -18.36 -34.59 -9.66
C ASP A 970 -17.93 -36.06 -9.90
N HIS A 971 -16.69 -36.28 -10.35
CA HIS A 971 -16.15 -37.62 -10.61
C HIS A 971 -16.17 -38.50 -9.36
N GLN A 972 -16.58 -39.76 -9.56
CA GLN A 972 -16.63 -40.78 -8.52
C GLN A 972 -15.46 -41.75 -8.73
N ILE A 973 -14.39 -41.60 -7.95
CA ILE A 973 -13.26 -42.54 -7.97
C ILE A 973 -13.42 -43.58 -6.86
N ASP A 974 -13.07 -44.84 -7.15
CA ASP A 974 -13.03 -45.88 -6.13
C ASP A 974 -11.78 -45.74 -5.27
N ILE A 975 -11.98 -45.23 -4.05
CA ILE A 975 -10.93 -44.99 -3.06
C ILE A 975 -10.40 -46.28 -2.40
N ASN A 976 -11.09 -47.42 -2.56
CA ASN A 976 -10.66 -48.71 -2.02
C ASN A 976 -9.64 -49.40 -2.93
N ILE A 977 -9.65 -49.06 -4.21
CA ILE A 977 -8.62 -49.48 -5.16
C ILE A 977 -7.39 -48.61 -4.91
N LYS A 978 -6.31 -49.24 -4.42
CA LYS A 978 -5.02 -48.55 -4.30
C LYS A 978 -4.59 -48.06 -5.69
N PRO A 979 -4.12 -46.81 -5.82
CA PRO A 979 -3.52 -46.35 -7.07
C PRO A 979 -2.48 -47.37 -7.52
N ALA A 980 -2.66 -47.86 -8.72
CA ALA A 980 -1.79 -48.88 -9.28
C ALA A 980 -0.34 -48.37 -9.32
N GLY A 981 0.63 -49.26 -9.09
CA GLY A 981 2.04 -48.88 -8.99
C GLY A 981 2.59 -48.28 -10.29
N LEU A 982 3.82 -47.76 -10.24
CA LEU A 982 4.51 -47.26 -11.43
C LEU A 982 4.40 -48.25 -12.60
N HIS A 983 3.92 -47.79 -13.77
CA HIS A 983 3.67 -48.58 -14.99
C HIS A 983 2.47 -49.54 -15.00
N GLN A 984 1.58 -49.50 -14.01
CA GLN A 984 0.30 -50.20 -14.11
C GLN A 984 -0.75 -49.35 -14.87
N PRO A 985 -1.82 -49.95 -15.42
CA PRO A 985 -2.91 -49.19 -16.02
C PRO A 985 -3.78 -48.53 -14.94
N LEU A 986 -4.30 -47.31 -15.21
CA LEU A 986 -5.32 -46.70 -14.36
C LEU A 986 -6.56 -47.60 -14.31
N ASP A 987 -7.22 -47.63 -13.16
CA ASP A 987 -8.55 -48.23 -13.05
C ASP A 987 -9.59 -47.40 -13.80
N SER A 988 -10.69 -48.04 -14.17
CA SER A 988 -11.74 -47.44 -15.00
C SER A 988 -12.41 -46.20 -14.39
N THR A 989 -12.36 -46.01 -13.07
CA THR A 989 -12.97 -44.85 -12.38
C THR A 989 -12.05 -43.62 -12.38
N ARG A 990 -10.72 -43.81 -12.42
CA ARG A 990 -9.75 -42.71 -12.44
C ARG A 990 -9.46 -42.16 -13.84
N ILE A 991 -9.69 -42.93 -14.90
CA ILE A 991 -9.45 -42.49 -16.29
C ILE A 991 -10.24 -41.21 -16.65
N PRO A 992 -11.56 -41.11 -16.39
CA PRO A 992 -12.33 -39.89 -16.70
C PRO A 992 -11.85 -38.68 -15.90
N TYR A 993 -11.58 -38.86 -14.60
CA TYR A 993 -11.09 -37.79 -13.72
C TYR A 993 -9.73 -37.26 -14.18
N GLN A 994 -8.78 -38.14 -14.47
CA GLN A 994 -7.47 -37.72 -14.98
C GLN A 994 -7.59 -36.99 -16.31
N SER A 995 -8.44 -37.49 -17.23
CA SER A 995 -8.66 -36.86 -18.54
C SER A 995 -9.22 -35.44 -18.41
N PHE A 996 -10.16 -35.24 -17.47
CA PHE A 996 -10.71 -33.93 -17.14
C PHE A 996 -9.63 -32.97 -16.63
N VAL A 997 -8.89 -33.36 -15.58
CA VAL A 997 -7.88 -32.50 -14.95
C VAL A 997 -6.79 -32.12 -15.96
N VAL A 998 -6.30 -33.08 -16.76
CA VAL A 998 -5.29 -32.81 -17.79
C VAL A 998 -5.82 -31.82 -18.83
N LYS A 999 -7.07 -31.96 -19.26
CA LYS A 999 -7.68 -31.03 -20.22
C LYS A 999 -7.78 -29.61 -19.67
N GLU A 1000 -8.29 -29.45 -18.44
CA GLU A 1000 -8.38 -28.13 -17.78
C GLU A 1000 -6.99 -27.48 -17.64
N MET A 1001 -5.98 -28.25 -17.21
CA MET A 1001 -4.61 -27.77 -17.10
C MET A 1001 -4.03 -27.33 -18.46
N CYS A 1002 -4.26 -28.11 -19.53
CA CYS A 1002 -3.84 -27.73 -20.87
C CYS A 1002 -4.49 -26.40 -21.31
N GLN A 1003 -5.78 -26.23 -21.08
CA GLN A 1003 -6.50 -25.00 -21.41
C GLN A 1003 -5.99 -23.79 -20.61
N THR A 1004 -5.71 -23.96 -19.32
CA THR A 1004 -5.10 -22.92 -18.48
C THR A 1004 -3.71 -22.52 -18.98
N ILE A 1005 -2.88 -23.49 -19.35
CA ILE A 1005 -1.54 -23.23 -19.92
C ILE A 1005 -1.66 -22.48 -21.25
N GLU A 1006 -2.58 -22.86 -22.14
CA GLU A 1006 -2.82 -22.16 -23.40
C GLU A 1006 -3.28 -20.71 -23.19
N ASN A 1007 -4.18 -20.47 -22.24
CA ASN A 1007 -4.63 -19.12 -21.90
C ASN A 1007 -3.48 -18.28 -21.36
N ARG A 1008 -2.65 -18.84 -20.46
CA ARG A 1008 -1.45 -18.17 -19.93
C ARG A 1008 -0.43 -17.86 -21.02
N THR A 1009 -0.23 -18.77 -21.97
CA THR A 1009 0.71 -18.58 -23.09
C THR A 1009 0.37 -17.31 -23.89
N LYS A 1010 -0.91 -16.97 -23.99
CA LYS A 1010 -1.40 -15.76 -24.70
C LYS A 1010 -1.28 -14.47 -23.89
N SER A 1011 -1.18 -14.54 -22.57
CA SER A 1011 -1.25 -13.38 -21.67
C SER A 1011 0.04 -13.11 -20.89
N LEU A 1012 1.05 -13.99 -20.98
CA LEU A 1012 2.31 -13.83 -20.26
C LEU A 1012 3.11 -12.64 -20.81
N PRO A 1013 3.43 -11.63 -19.98
CA PRO A 1013 4.39 -10.61 -20.36
C PRO A 1013 5.77 -11.26 -20.59
N LEU A 1014 6.61 -10.65 -21.45
CA LEU A 1014 8.02 -11.00 -21.53
C LEU A 1014 8.61 -10.90 -20.12
N ILE A 1015 9.17 -12.01 -19.63
CA ILE A 1015 9.84 -12.03 -18.32
C ILE A 1015 11.11 -11.19 -18.44
N GLU A 1016 11.10 -10.04 -17.79
CA GLU A 1016 12.26 -9.17 -17.67
C GLU A 1016 13.08 -9.62 -16.47
N GLY A 1017 14.11 -10.44 -16.70
CA GLY A 1017 15.24 -10.54 -15.77
C GLY A 1017 15.70 -11.93 -15.38
N THR A 1018 17.00 -12.01 -15.10
CA THR A 1018 17.69 -13.20 -14.64
C THR A 1018 17.52 -13.35 -13.14
N ILE A 1019 16.98 -14.45 -12.68
CA ILE A 1019 17.12 -14.85 -11.29
C ILE A 1019 18.30 -15.85 -11.24
N MET A 1020 19.11 -15.87 -10.19
CA MET A 1020 20.19 -16.84 -10.04
C MET A 1020 20.64 -16.88 -8.59
N THR A 1021 21.14 -18.01 -8.12
CA THR A 1021 21.68 -18.10 -6.77
C THR A 1021 23.18 -18.31 -6.87
N LEU A 1022 23.96 -17.38 -6.33
CA LEU A 1022 25.40 -17.50 -6.22
C LEU A 1022 25.74 -18.30 -4.96
N PRO A 1023 26.22 -19.55 -5.05
CA PRO A 1023 27.04 -20.19 -4.02
C PRO A 1023 27.88 -19.23 -3.17
N ALA A 1024 28.09 -19.53 -1.89
CA ALA A 1024 29.19 -18.89 -1.16
C ALA A 1024 30.51 -19.31 -1.83
N TYR A 1025 31.24 -18.36 -2.39
CA TYR A 1025 32.50 -18.60 -3.10
C TYR A 1025 33.55 -17.59 -2.65
N HIS A 1026 34.81 -17.81 -3.00
CA HIS A 1026 35.76 -16.70 -2.94
C HIS A 1026 35.51 -15.83 -4.17
N PHE A 1027 35.71 -14.51 -4.08
CA PHE A 1027 35.45 -13.60 -5.22
C PHE A 1027 36.18 -13.94 -6.52
N LYS A 1028 37.21 -14.79 -6.43
CA LYS A 1028 37.95 -15.38 -7.55
C LYS A 1028 37.14 -16.37 -8.40
N ASP A 1029 36.10 -16.97 -7.83
CA ASP A 1029 35.27 -17.98 -8.49
C ASP A 1029 34.01 -17.29 -9.06
N HIS A 1030 34.13 -16.72 -10.26
CA HIS A 1030 33.08 -15.94 -10.92
C HIS A 1030 32.23 -16.77 -11.88
N ILE A 1031 30.94 -16.42 -11.96
CA ILE A 1031 29.98 -16.96 -12.91
C ILE A 1031 29.82 -15.96 -14.05
N ILE A 1032 30.22 -16.38 -15.25
CA ILE A 1032 30.07 -15.57 -16.47
C ILE A 1032 28.63 -15.74 -16.97
N LEU A 1033 27.94 -14.62 -17.20
CA LEU A 1033 26.61 -14.67 -17.80
C LEU A 1033 26.70 -15.21 -19.23
N PRO A 1034 25.73 -16.03 -19.66
CA PRO A 1034 25.75 -16.70 -20.98
C PRO A 1034 25.57 -15.75 -22.16
N ILE A 1035 25.26 -14.47 -21.88
CA ILE A 1035 24.95 -13.43 -22.85
C ILE A 1035 25.76 -12.18 -22.52
N THR A 1036 26.29 -11.52 -23.56
CA THR A 1036 26.90 -10.19 -23.42
C THR A 1036 25.83 -9.11 -23.21
N ILE A 1037 26.26 -7.90 -22.83
CA ILE A 1037 25.37 -6.71 -22.77
C ILE A 1037 24.61 -6.56 -24.09
N LEU A 1038 25.32 -6.56 -25.22
CA LEU A 1038 24.72 -6.45 -26.55
C LEU A 1038 23.70 -7.57 -26.85
N GLN A 1039 24.03 -8.81 -26.52
CA GLN A 1039 23.14 -9.95 -26.75
C GLN A 1039 21.88 -9.87 -25.89
N SER A 1040 22.00 -9.48 -24.62
CA SER A 1040 20.86 -9.31 -23.72
C SER A 1040 19.89 -8.25 -24.23
N ILE A 1041 20.39 -7.13 -24.73
CA ILE A 1041 19.60 -6.05 -25.32
C ILE A 1041 18.86 -6.51 -26.58
N SER A 1042 19.55 -7.25 -27.47
CA SER A 1042 18.94 -7.76 -28.71
C SER A 1042 17.76 -8.70 -28.47
N GLN A 1043 17.79 -9.49 -27.38
CA GLN A 1043 16.74 -10.43 -27.02
C GLN A 1043 15.44 -9.75 -26.55
N ILE A 1044 15.51 -8.49 -26.11
CA ILE A 1044 14.36 -7.71 -25.64
C ILE A 1044 13.70 -6.95 -26.82
N GLY A 1045 14.19 -7.13 -28.05
CA GLY A 1045 13.65 -6.45 -29.24
C GLY A 1045 14.00 -4.97 -29.33
N LEU A 1046 14.87 -4.47 -28.44
CA LEU A 1046 15.40 -3.11 -28.46
C LEU A 1046 16.62 -3.09 -29.38
N THR A 1047 16.44 -2.70 -30.64
CA THR A 1047 17.49 -2.70 -31.68
C THR A 1047 18.25 -1.38 -31.79
N ASP A 1048 17.92 -0.40 -30.93
CA ASP A 1048 18.50 0.93 -31.03
C ASP A 1048 19.90 0.98 -30.41
N SER A 1049 20.91 0.66 -31.23
CA SER A 1049 22.33 0.68 -30.89
C SER A 1049 22.90 2.10 -30.72
N SER A 1050 22.05 3.13 -30.79
CA SER A 1050 22.45 4.55 -30.71
C SER A 1050 22.57 5.07 -29.27
N ASN A 1051 22.10 4.31 -28.28
CA ASN A 1051 22.03 4.76 -26.89
C ASN A 1051 23.28 4.37 -26.10
N ASN A 1052 24.03 5.38 -25.62
CA ASN A 1052 25.31 5.21 -24.92
C ASN A 1052 25.17 4.77 -23.45
N PHE A 1053 23.95 4.63 -22.94
CA PHE A 1053 23.68 4.19 -21.57
C PHE A 1053 23.44 2.70 -21.49
N VAL A 1054 23.94 2.05 -20.44
CA VAL A 1054 23.60 0.67 -20.08
C VAL A 1054 23.13 0.65 -18.63
N TYR A 1055 21.96 0.06 -18.39
CA TYR A 1055 21.34 -0.11 -17.07
C TYR A 1055 21.33 -1.59 -16.73
N ILE A 1056 21.88 -1.95 -15.57
CA ILE A 1056 21.91 -3.32 -15.06
C ILE A 1056 21.18 -3.33 -13.72
N TYR A 1057 19.96 -3.83 -13.70
CA TYR A 1057 19.16 -4.00 -12.48
C TYR A 1057 19.37 -5.40 -11.93
N TRP A 1058 19.29 -5.61 -10.62
CA TRP A 1058 19.13 -6.92 -10.00
C TRP A 1058 18.54 -6.76 -8.61
N LYS A 1059 17.97 -7.81 -8.02
CA LYS A 1059 17.59 -7.84 -6.61
C LYS A 1059 18.46 -8.86 -5.90
N THR A 1060 18.88 -8.63 -4.66
CA THR A 1060 19.61 -9.64 -3.89
C THR A 1060 19.22 -9.65 -2.42
N PHE A 1061 19.31 -10.83 -1.80
CA PHE A 1061 19.14 -11.02 -0.36
C PHE A 1061 20.50 -11.09 0.33
N SER A 1062 20.61 -10.49 1.52
CA SER A 1062 21.80 -10.52 2.38
C SER A 1062 23.11 -9.95 1.84
N GLY A 1063 23.23 -9.62 0.54
CA GLY A 1063 24.46 -9.07 -0.07
C GLY A 1063 25.62 -10.06 -0.10
N ASP A 1064 26.88 -9.59 -0.07
CA ASP A 1064 28.12 -10.36 -0.29
C ASP A 1064 28.37 -10.80 -1.74
N MET A 1065 28.12 -9.89 -2.68
CA MET A 1065 28.13 -10.15 -4.13
C MET A 1065 28.95 -9.10 -4.86
N MET A 1066 29.67 -9.51 -5.89
CA MET A 1066 30.37 -8.62 -6.80
C MET A 1066 29.90 -8.82 -8.24
N LEU A 1067 29.46 -7.74 -8.88
CA LEU A 1067 29.24 -7.68 -10.32
C LEU A 1067 30.52 -7.17 -10.99
N THR A 1068 31.04 -7.89 -11.97
CA THR A 1068 32.26 -7.56 -12.72
C THR A 1068 31.96 -7.46 -14.21
N LEU A 1069 32.33 -6.33 -14.82
CA LEU A 1069 32.21 -6.10 -16.25
C LEU A 1069 33.60 -6.07 -16.89
N THR A 1070 33.78 -6.79 -17.99
CA THR A 1070 35.08 -6.92 -18.66
C THR A 1070 34.98 -6.80 -20.18
N ASP A 1071 36.09 -6.42 -20.83
CA ASP A 1071 36.23 -6.38 -22.29
C ASP A 1071 36.51 -7.77 -22.90
N GLN A 1072 37.00 -8.71 -22.09
CA GLN A 1072 37.18 -10.12 -22.44
C GLN A 1072 36.69 -11.03 -21.32
N ILE A 1073 36.38 -12.28 -21.65
CA ILE A 1073 36.06 -13.32 -20.65
C ILE A 1073 37.25 -13.48 -19.69
N ILE A 1074 37.00 -13.48 -18.37
CA ILE A 1074 38.05 -13.81 -17.40
C ILE A 1074 38.36 -15.31 -17.50
N ASP A 1075 39.63 -15.64 -17.70
CA ASP A 1075 40.14 -17.00 -17.67
C ASP A 1075 40.96 -17.21 -16.39
N THR A 1076 40.39 -17.92 -15.43
CA THR A 1076 41.04 -18.23 -14.14
C THR A 1076 42.32 -19.08 -14.26
N LYS A 1077 42.62 -19.62 -15.45
CA LYS A 1077 43.82 -20.44 -15.69
C LYS A 1077 45.02 -19.65 -16.22
N ILE A 1078 44.82 -18.41 -16.64
CA ILE A 1078 45.85 -17.61 -17.31
C ILE A 1078 45.88 -16.21 -16.70
N GLU A 1079 47.07 -15.68 -16.42
CA GLU A 1079 47.23 -14.33 -15.87
C GLU A 1079 46.93 -13.27 -16.95
N GLN A 1080 45.80 -12.56 -16.84
CA GLN A 1080 45.38 -11.52 -17.80
C GLN A 1080 45.72 -10.12 -17.26
N LYS A 1081 46.98 -9.69 -17.38
CA LYS A 1081 47.48 -8.44 -16.79
C LYS A 1081 46.86 -7.15 -17.36
N ASP A 1082 46.42 -7.18 -18.62
CA ASP A 1082 45.88 -6.01 -19.33
C ASP A 1082 44.34 -6.01 -19.39
N LEU A 1083 43.67 -6.89 -18.63
CA LEU A 1083 42.22 -7.02 -18.66
C LEU A 1083 41.54 -5.80 -18.05
N GLN A 1084 40.64 -5.18 -18.81
CA GLN A 1084 39.85 -4.07 -18.30
C GLN A 1084 38.71 -4.61 -17.43
N CYS A 1085 38.74 -4.27 -16.14
CA CYS A 1085 37.74 -4.70 -15.16
C CYS A 1085 37.01 -3.50 -14.58
N LEU A 1086 35.69 -3.59 -14.49
CA LEU A 1086 34.88 -2.77 -13.60
C LEU A 1086 34.27 -3.70 -12.55
N THR A 1087 34.66 -3.55 -11.28
CA THR A 1087 34.16 -4.33 -10.16
C THR A 1087 33.22 -3.51 -9.28
N CYS A 1088 32.08 -4.09 -8.94
CA CYS A 1088 31.02 -3.50 -8.15
C CYS A 1088 30.61 -4.47 -7.04
N TYR A 1089 31.07 -4.23 -5.81
CA TYR A 1089 30.84 -5.09 -4.65
C TYR A 1089 29.71 -4.56 -3.75
N ILE A 1090 28.88 -5.49 -3.26
CA ILE A 1090 27.81 -5.31 -2.28
C ILE A 1090 28.15 -6.13 -1.04
N ALA A 1091 28.28 -5.50 0.12
CA ALA A 1091 28.62 -6.14 1.38
C ALA A 1091 27.54 -7.07 1.98
N PRO A 1092 27.88 -8.03 2.86
CA PRO A 1092 26.91 -8.84 3.62
C PRO A 1092 26.11 -8.06 4.68
N TRP A 1093 25.11 -8.72 5.29
CA TRP A 1093 24.51 -8.30 6.56
C TRP A 1093 25.54 -8.32 7.72
N PRO A 1094 25.51 -7.36 8.65
CA PRO A 1094 26.44 -7.34 9.78
C PRO A 1094 26.23 -8.51 10.73
N SER A 1095 27.31 -9.22 11.06
CA SER A 1095 27.29 -10.44 11.88
C SER A 1095 27.22 -10.19 13.41
N LYS A 1096 27.22 -8.93 13.89
CA LYS A 1096 27.49 -8.56 15.31
C LYS A 1096 26.35 -7.93 16.12
N ASN A 1097 25.08 -8.01 15.70
CA ASN A 1097 23.97 -7.38 16.43
C ASN A 1097 23.35 -8.19 17.60
N ILE A 1098 24.12 -9.08 18.25
CA ILE A 1098 23.69 -9.74 19.50
C ILE A 1098 24.65 -9.35 20.64
N VAL A 1099 24.42 -8.18 21.25
CA VAL A 1099 24.99 -7.87 22.56
C VAL A 1099 23.99 -8.27 23.63
N LYS A 1100 24.28 -9.36 24.36
CA LYS A 1100 23.62 -9.69 25.62
C LYS A 1100 24.14 -8.76 26.72
N ASN A 1101 23.22 -8.11 27.44
CA ASN A 1101 23.40 -7.33 28.67
C ASN A 1101 24.03 -5.92 28.55
N THR A 1102 23.20 -4.87 28.54
CA THR A 1102 23.30 -3.65 29.39
C THR A 1102 22.17 -2.67 29.06
N THR A 1103 21.79 -1.81 30.01
CA THR A 1103 20.57 -0.98 30.05
C THR A 1103 20.60 0.31 29.20
N GLN A 1104 21.32 0.34 28.08
CA GLN A 1104 21.23 1.42 27.09
C GLN A 1104 21.17 0.82 25.70
N TYR A 1105 20.03 1.03 25.03
CA TYR A 1105 19.79 0.59 23.66
C TYR A 1105 20.25 1.67 22.68
N THR A 1106 21.30 1.37 21.91
CA THR A 1106 21.54 1.98 20.59
C THR A 1106 22.00 0.87 19.64
N PRO A 1107 21.16 0.43 18.69
CA PRO A 1107 21.57 -0.51 17.65
C PRO A 1107 21.95 0.25 16.37
N ASP A 1108 23.25 0.47 16.15
CA ASP A 1108 23.73 0.98 14.87
C ASP A 1108 23.86 -0.18 13.87
N TYR A 1109 22.97 -0.19 12.88
CA TYR A 1109 23.03 -1.11 11.74
C TYR A 1109 23.94 -0.50 10.66
N GLN A 1110 25.23 -0.84 10.66
CA GLN A 1110 26.15 -0.56 9.53
C GLN A 1110 26.47 -1.87 8.79
N GLU A 1111 26.39 -1.88 7.47
CA GLU A 1111 26.97 -2.96 6.65
C GLU A 1111 28.50 -2.81 6.53
N ASP A 1112 29.19 -3.87 6.12
CA ASP A 1112 30.60 -3.75 5.69
C ASP A 1112 30.69 -2.92 4.38
N TYR A 1113 31.87 -2.51 3.92
CA TYR A 1113 32.00 -1.57 2.79
C TYR A 1113 31.54 -2.17 1.45
N SER A 1114 30.44 -1.67 0.88
CA SER A 1114 30.12 -1.83 -0.56
C SER A 1114 30.97 -0.86 -1.40
N TYR A 1115 31.44 -1.23 -2.60
CA TYR A 1115 32.38 -0.40 -3.38
C TYR A 1115 32.34 -0.55 -4.91
N ILE A 1116 32.88 0.44 -5.62
CA ILE A 1116 33.24 0.42 -7.05
C ILE A 1116 34.76 0.50 -7.20
N SER A 1117 35.33 -0.30 -8.11
CA SER A 1117 36.77 -0.34 -8.40
C SER A 1117 37.03 -0.74 -9.87
N ASN A 1118 38.26 -0.55 -10.35
CA ASN A 1118 38.73 -1.07 -11.65
C ASN A 1118 39.75 -2.21 -11.51
N HIS A 1119 39.90 -2.75 -10.30
CA HIS A 1119 40.79 -3.86 -10.02
C HIS A 1119 40.13 -5.19 -10.36
N HIS A 1120 40.97 -6.20 -10.58
CA HIS A 1120 40.53 -7.59 -10.76
C HIS A 1120 39.76 -8.07 -9.51
N PRO A 1121 38.69 -8.88 -9.68
CA PRO A 1121 37.93 -9.50 -8.58
C PRO A 1121 38.76 -10.09 -7.43
N ASP A 1122 39.87 -10.75 -7.77
CA ASP A 1122 40.75 -11.44 -6.81
C ASP A 1122 41.43 -10.49 -5.81
N MET A 1123 41.51 -9.20 -6.15
CA MET A 1123 42.09 -8.18 -5.28
C MET A 1123 41.12 -7.72 -4.19
N HIS A 1124 39.89 -8.27 -4.13
CA HIS A 1124 38.86 -7.87 -3.17
C HIS A 1124 39.36 -7.77 -1.73
N ASP A 1125 40.03 -8.82 -1.22
CA ASP A 1125 40.53 -8.85 0.15
C ASP A 1125 41.60 -7.76 0.38
N THR A 1126 42.52 -7.58 -0.57
CA THR A 1126 43.55 -6.52 -0.52
C THR A 1126 42.92 -5.14 -0.56
N ILE A 1127 41.94 -4.91 -1.44
CA ILE A 1127 41.22 -3.65 -1.59
C ILE A 1127 40.47 -3.30 -0.30
N LEU A 1128 39.80 -4.27 0.35
CA LEU A 1128 39.15 -4.04 1.64
C LEU A 1128 40.15 -3.68 2.75
N HIS A 1129 41.31 -4.34 2.80
CA HIS A 1129 42.35 -4.07 3.80
C HIS A 1129 43.03 -2.71 3.59
N ASP A 1130 43.41 -2.41 2.35
CA ASP A 1130 44.15 -1.21 1.98
C ASP A 1130 43.23 0.00 1.75
N LYS A 1131 41.91 -0.24 1.68
CA LYS A 1131 40.85 0.73 1.40
C LYS A 1131 41.01 1.45 0.06
N ASP A 1132 41.58 0.79 -0.94
CA ASP A 1132 41.82 1.33 -2.29
C ASP A 1132 40.56 1.22 -3.19
N PHE A 1133 39.48 1.85 -2.75
CA PHE A 1133 38.22 1.92 -3.49
C PHE A 1133 38.21 3.15 -4.41
N LYS A 1134 37.61 3.05 -5.60
CA LYS A 1134 37.31 4.24 -6.41
C LYS A 1134 36.10 5.00 -5.87
N SER A 1135 35.14 4.27 -5.30
CA SER A 1135 34.01 4.79 -4.54
C SER A 1135 33.52 3.72 -3.56
N SER A 1136 33.12 4.05 -2.33
CA SER A 1136 32.61 3.08 -1.34
C SER A 1136 31.55 3.67 -0.41
N SER A 1137 30.78 2.79 0.25
CA SER A 1137 29.70 3.13 1.20
C SER A 1137 29.85 2.31 2.48
N ASN A 1138 29.67 2.94 3.64
CA ASN A 1138 29.51 2.30 4.96
C ASN A 1138 28.10 2.52 5.56
N SER A 1139 27.18 3.03 4.74
CA SER A 1139 25.89 3.61 5.17
C SER A 1139 24.73 3.17 4.27
N PHE A 1140 24.87 2.06 3.54
CA PHE A 1140 23.71 1.46 2.89
C PHE A 1140 22.81 0.83 3.96
N HIS A 1141 21.79 1.58 4.38
CA HIS A 1141 20.80 1.12 5.36
C HIS A 1141 19.92 0.03 4.76
N ARG A 1142 20.10 -1.20 5.25
CA ARG A 1142 19.15 -2.30 5.03
C ARG A 1142 18.18 -2.28 6.19
N GLY A 1143 16.94 -1.84 5.94
CA GLY A 1143 15.91 -1.76 6.97
C GLY A 1143 15.75 -3.06 7.76
N SER A 1144 15.50 -2.93 9.06
CA SER A 1144 15.46 -4.01 10.06
C SER A 1144 14.25 -4.95 9.96
N ASN A 1145 13.56 -5.01 8.80
CA ASN A 1145 12.29 -5.74 8.67
C ASN A 1145 12.00 -6.44 7.35
N ILE A 1146 13.03 -6.80 6.61
CA ILE A 1146 12.82 -7.56 5.39
C ILE A 1146 13.74 -8.76 5.35
N ASP A 1147 13.17 -9.91 5.68
CA ASP A 1147 13.57 -11.18 5.06
C ASP A 1147 13.17 -11.14 3.55
N ASP A 1148 13.55 -10.07 2.82
CA ASP A 1148 13.12 -9.78 1.45
C ASP A 1148 14.25 -9.20 0.57
N PHE A 1149 14.06 -9.26 -0.74
CA PHE A 1149 15.05 -8.90 -1.76
C PHE A 1149 15.19 -7.37 -1.93
N ILE A 1150 16.44 -6.89 -1.98
CA ILE A 1150 16.78 -5.48 -2.21
C ILE A 1150 17.17 -5.29 -3.67
N VAL A 1151 16.65 -4.28 -4.36
CA VAL A 1151 16.99 -3.97 -5.77
C VAL A 1151 18.25 -3.10 -5.83
N TYR A 1152 19.10 -3.34 -6.81
CA TYR A 1152 20.32 -2.62 -7.14
C TYR A 1152 20.26 -2.25 -8.62
N ASN A 1153 20.84 -1.12 -8.98
CA ASN A 1153 20.97 -0.64 -10.35
C ASN A 1153 22.39 -0.13 -10.59
N LEU A 1154 23.10 -0.75 -11.52
CA LEU A 1154 24.39 -0.26 -12.02
C LEU A 1154 24.18 0.41 -13.37
N ILE A 1155 24.56 1.68 -13.46
CA ILE A 1155 24.41 2.54 -14.63
C ILE A 1155 25.79 2.78 -15.22
N LEU A 1156 25.94 2.54 -16.53
CA LEU A 1156 27.13 2.87 -17.30
C LEU A 1156 26.78 3.98 -18.30
N ASP A 1157 27.40 5.14 -18.17
CA ASP A 1157 27.38 6.18 -19.19
C ASP A 1157 28.66 6.07 -20.03
N ARG A 1158 28.55 5.48 -21.22
CA ARG A 1158 29.69 5.31 -22.14
C ARG A 1158 30.13 6.63 -22.79
N THR A 1159 29.30 7.68 -22.74
CA THR A 1159 29.63 9.01 -23.28
C THR A 1159 30.62 9.71 -22.36
N THR A 1160 30.27 9.79 -21.07
CA THR A 1160 31.07 10.47 -20.03
C THR A 1160 32.09 9.55 -19.38
N ASN A 1161 32.00 8.24 -19.62
CA ASN A 1161 32.81 7.19 -18.98
C ASN A 1161 32.60 7.10 -17.46
N GLN A 1162 31.36 7.36 -17.03
CA GLN A 1162 30.93 7.32 -15.64
C GLN A 1162 30.17 6.02 -15.32
N VAL A 1163 30.40 5.49 -14.12
CA VAL A 1163 29.62 4.41 -13.54
C VAL A 1163 28.90 4.89 -12.28
N THR A 1164 27.67 4.42 -12.08
CA THR A 1164 26.88 4.68 -10.87
C THR A 1164 26.21 3.41 -10.38
N LEU A 1165 26.52 2.95 -9.16
CA LEU A 1165 25.77 1.93 -8.44
C LEU A 1165 24.75 2.63 -7.52
N ALA A 1166 23.50 2.20 -7.59
CA ALA A 1166 22.42 2.70 -6.75
C ALA A 1166 21.59 1.54 -6.17
N ILE A 1167 20.98 1.76 -5.01
CA ILE A 1167 20.09 0.79 -4.34
C ILE A 1167 18.64 1.30 -4.38
N VAL A 1168 17.69 0.39 -4.53
CA VAL A 1168 16.25 0.62 -4.39
C VAL A 1168 15.69 -0.47 -3.46
N GLY A 1169 15.21 -0.07 -2.27
CA GLY A 1169 14.57 -1.03 -1.35
C GLY A 1169 13.25 -1.57 -1.89
N PRO A 1170 12.67 -2.64 -1.28
CA PRO A 1170 11.47 -3.32 -1.79
C PRO A 1170 10.24 -2.41 -2.01
N ASN A 1171 10.19 -1.23 -1.37
CA ASN A 1171 9.16 -0.21 -1.61
C ASN A 1171 9.75 1.16 -1.93
N CYS A 1172 10.96 1.24 -2.53
CA CYS A 1172 11.66 2.51 -2.82
C CYS A 1172 11.96 3.42 -1.61
N LEU A 1173 11.81 2.90 -0.39
CA LEU A 1173 12.03 3.63 0.87
C LEU A 1173 13.49 3.92 1.21
N TYR A 1174 14.41 3.15 0.64
CA TYR A 1174 15.80 3.04 1.10
C TYR A 1174 16.81 3.56 0.06
N SER A 1175 16.38 4.41 -0.88
CA SER A 1175 16.98 4.46 -2.21
C SER A 1175 17.82 5.70 -2.57
N HIS A 1176 18.87 6.09 -1.85
CA HIS A 1176 19.66 7.27 -2.29
C HIS A 1176 21.15 7.25 -2.01
N HIS A 1177 21.70 6.16 -1.46
CA HIS A 1177 23.14 5.99 -1.52
C HIS A 1177 23.53 5.56 -2.92
N LYS A 1178 24.40 6.36 -3.55
CA LYS A 1178 24.95 6.09 -4.86
C LYS A 1178 26.47 6.08 -4.75
N LEU A 1179 27.07 5.04 -5.29
CA LEU A 1179 28.51 5.04 -5.55
C LEU A 1179 28.67 5.46 -6.99
N SER A 1180 29.31 6.60 -7.23
CA SER A 1180 29.58 7.07 -8.59
C SER A 1180 31.05 7.36 -8.76
N TYR A 1181 31.60 6.99 -9.92
CA TYR A 1181 32.97 7.29 -10.28
C TYR A 1181 33.10 7.49 -11.79
N THR A 1182 33.91 8.46 -12.20
CA THR A 1182 34.17 8.74 -13.62
C THR A 1182 35.60 8.29 -13.93
N PHE A 1183 35.73 7.24 -14.74
CA PHE A 1183 37.04 6.69 -15.09
C PHE A 1183 37.71 7.51 -16.19
N ASN A 1184 39.03 7.62 -16.13
CA ASN A 1184 39.79 8.05 -17.30
C ASN A 1184 39.75 6.92 -18.35
N LYS A 1185 39.42 7.24 -19.62
CA LYS A 1185 39.36 6.24 -20.71
C LYS A 1185 40.67 5.48 -20.92
N THR A 1186 41.81 6.05 -20.51
CA THR A 1186 43.10 5.35 -20.55
C THR A 1186 43.25 4.30 -19.46
N GLU A 1187 42.52 4.44 -18.34
CA GLU A 1187 42.52 3.49 -17.21
C GLU A 1187 41.45 2.41 -17.38
N LEU A 1188 40.25 2.79 -17.82
CA LEU A 1188 39.13 1.89 -18.06
C LEU A 1188 38.16 2.54 -19.06
N ASP A 1189 37.89 1.87 -20.17
CA ASP A 1189 36.98 2.36 -21.22
C ASP A 1189 35.66 1.59 -21.18
N LEU A 1190 34.61 2.22 -20.62
CA LEU A 1190 33.30 1.58 -20.43
C LEU A 1190 32.64 1.18 -21.76
N SER A 1191 33.07 1.76 -22.90
CA SER A 1191 32.55 1.41 -24.22
C SER A 1191 33.01 0.04 -24.73
N LYS A 1192 34.07 -0.53 -24.13
CA LYS A 1192 34.62 -1.83 -24.50
C LYS A 1192 34.12 -2.99 -23.63
N LEU A 1193 33.48 -2.69 -22.50
CA LEU A 1193 32.99 -3.71 -21.57
C LEU A 1193 31.73 -4.36 -22.12
N GLU A 1194 31.76 -5.67 -22.34
CA GLU A 1194 30.65 -6.44 -22.94
C GLU A 1194 30.30 -7.70 -22.15
N PHE A 1195 31.27 -8.28 -21.44
CA PHE A 1195 31.07 -9.48 -20.65
C PHE A 1195 30.68 -9.12 -19.22
N ILE A 1196 29.69 -9.83 -18.69
CA ILE A 1196 29.20 -9.64 -17.32
C ILE A 1196 29.47 -10.91 -16.55
N GLN A 1197 30.07 -10.74 -15.38
CA GLN A 1197 30.42 -11.81 -14.48
C GLN A 1197 29.96 -11.47 -13.08
N ILE A 1198 29.63 -12.48 -12.31
CA ILE A 1198 29.14 -12.27 -10.96
C ILE A 1198 29.81 -13.27 -10.04
N SER A 1199 30.37 -12.76 -8.94
CA SER A 1199 30.94 -13.57 -7.87
C SER A 1199 30.32 -13.18 -6.54
N SER A 1200 30.58 -14.00 -5.54
CA SER A 1200 30.10 -13.83 -4.17
C SER A 1200 31.25 -14.12 -3.23
N GLY A 1201 31.12 -13.64 -2.00
CA GLY A 1201 32.05 -13.89 -0.92
C GLY A 1201 31.62 -15.07 -0.06
N SER A 1202 31.87 -14.94 1.23
CA SER A 1202 31.57 -15.92 2.27
C SER A 1202 30.11 -16.38 2.38
N HIS A 1203 29.15 -15.65 1.80
CA HIS A 1203 27.72 -15.96 1.86
C HIS A 1203 27.15 -16.36 0.49
N THR A 1204 26.15 -17.25 0.52
CA THR A 1204 25.40 -17.62 -0.68
C THR A 1204 24.35 -16.55 -0.95
N VAL A 1205 24.38 -15.97 -2.14
CA VAL A 1205 23.64 -14.77 -2.50
C VAL A 1205 22.58 -15.08 -3.55
N PRO A 1206 21.28 -15.09 -3.20
CA PRO A 1206 20.24 -15.20 -4.20
C PRO A 1206 20.04 -13.86 -4.88
N ILE A 1207 20.04 -13.86 -6.20
CA ILE A 1207 19.82 -12.74 -7.09
C ILE A 1207 18.49 -12.94 -7.81
N ARG A 1208 17.64 -11.92 -7.91
CA ARG A 1208 16.43 -11.90 -8.73
C ARG A 1208 16.47 -10.79 -9.77
N ASN A 1209 15.67 -10.89 -10.83
CA ASN A 1209 15.40 -9.85 -11.83
C ASN A 1209 16.65 -9.09 -12.28
N LEU A 1210 17.74 -9.81 -12.58
CA LEU A 1210 18.95 -9.24 -13.17
C LEU A 1210 18.68 -8.91 -14.65
N ILE A 1211 18.44 -7.63 -14.94
CA ILE A 1211 17.95 -7.12 -16.22
C ILE A 1211 18.97 -6.14 -16.80
N ILE A 1212 19.23 -6.22 -18.11
CA ILE A 1212 20.15 -5.31 -18.81
C ILE A 1212 19.36 -4.53 -19.88
N ARG A 1213 19.48 -3.20 -19.93
CA ARG A 1213 18.78 -2.33 -20.90
C ARG A 1213 19.60 -1.13 -21.34
N HIS A 1214 19.20 -0.53 -22.45
CA HIS A 1214 19.68 0.79 -22.91
C HIS A 1214 18.81 1.97 -22.46
N ALA A 1215 17.62 1.69 -21.94
CA ALA A 1215 16.73 2.69 -21.38
C ALA A 1215 16.46 2.37 -19.90
N PRO A 1216 16.28 3.38 -19.05
CA PRO A 1216 15.92 3.16 -17.66
C PRO A 1216 14.58 2.42 -17.58
N ILE A 1217 14.50 1.41 -16.71
CA ILE A 1217 13.21 0.80 -16.35
C ILE A 1217 12.56 1.71 -15.35
N GLU A 1218 11.47 2.34 -15.74
CA GLU A 1218 10.86 3.39 -14.93
C GLU A 1218 10.51 2.91 -13.50
N GLN A 1219 10.12 1.64 -13.41
CA GLN A 1219 9.74 0.91 -12.20
C GLN A 1219 10.90 0.31 -11.40
N LEU A 1220 12.16 0.47 -11.82
CA LEU A 1220 13.33 -0.04 -11.10
C LEU A 1220 14.45 0.99 -10.98
N HIS A 1221 14.32 2.14 -11.67
CA HIS A 1221 15.33 3.17 -11.72
C HIS A 1221 15.26 4.11 -10.50
N PRO A 1222 16.36 4.27 -9.71
CA PRO A 1222 16.45 5.12 -8.53
C PRO A 1222 16.42 6.64 -8.80
N LEU A 1223 15.94 7.08 -9.97
CA LEU A 1223 15.97 8.50 -10.38
C LEU A 1223 14.67 9.01 -11.01
N ILE A 1224 13.57 8.26 -11.01
CA ILE A 1224 12.31 8.81 -11.52
C ILE A 1224 11.52 9.42 -10.35
N ASP A 1225 12.13 10.48 -9.82
CA ASP A 1225 11.41 11.64 -9.31
C ASP A 1225 11.62 12.73 -10.36
N PHE A 1226 10.68 12.86 -11.28
CA PHE A 1226 10.50 14.11 -12.01
C PHE A 1226 9.41 14.90 -11.29
N ASP A 1227 9.83 16.03 -10.73
CA ASP A 1227 9.07 17.10 -10.07
C ASP A 1227 8.24 16.76 -8.82
#